data_AF-A0AAN0VN17-F1
#
_entry.id   AF-A0AAN0VN17-F1
#
_cell.length_a   1.000
_cell.length_b   1.000
_cell.length_c   1.000
_cell.angle_alpha   90.00
_cell.angle_beta   90.00
_cell.angle_gamma   90.00
#
_symmetry.space_group_name_H-M   'P 1'
#
loop_
_entity.id
_entity.type
_entity.pdbx_description
1 polymer ?
#
loop_
_entity_poly.entity_id
_entity_poly.type
_entity_poly.pdbx_seq_one_letter_code
_entity_poly.pdbx_strand_id
1 'polypeptide(L)'
;MNAPQDPQLDSLKVPPHSVEAEQSVLGGLLLDNAAWDRIADFLSQGDFYRYDHRIIYEHIGRLIAATRPADVVTVYEALTTSGKAEDVGGLAYLNALAQNTPSAANIRRYAEIVRDRAVLRRLVSVADEISADAFNPQGKEVRQLLDEAESKVFSIAEEGARGNQGFLEIGPLLTQVVERIDTLYHTANPSDVTGTPTGFVDLDRMTSGMHGGELIIVAGRPSMGKAQPLDARVRTLTGWKPMGELAVGDALASVDGAPSIVTGIYPQGERQVYRVRFSDGRSAECCDEHLWCVHFREWEKPRVLSTAEIRTLLTRERYRNRLWIDMPSGEFGHREALPVDPWVLGALLGDGALGGTAVRFSVKAEETLNRMRARVDASLELEYAGQYDWRIKRRPSTADEARPSANPLKAALERLGVWGRTSYDKFIPRIYLDADKDARLDLLRGLLDTDGWVESWGTVRYSTASAQLANDVRELARSLGAWCQVAEKATSFTVGGEPKAGATAYVCTISHPDPQSLFLFEGKRERLTGGRTRRKMPVIVGIEPTRRTATQCISVSHPSRLYVTDDYVVTHNTAFSMNIGEYVAVEYGLPVAVFSMEMPGTQLVMRMLGSIGRLDQHRMRTGRLTDEDWPKLTHAVQKMSEAQLFIDETGGLNPMELRSRARRLARQCGKLGLIIVDYLQLMSGSSQGENRATEISEISRSLKSLAKELDVPVIALSQLNRGLEQRPNKRPVMSDLRESGAIEQDADVILFIYRDEVYNPDSPDKGTAEIIIGKQRNGPIGPVRLTFLGQYTKFDNFAGAQNFYGE
;
A
#
# COMPACT_ATOMS: atom_id res chain seq x y z
N MET A 1 7.99 36.70 -44.69
CA MET A 1 7.00 36.43 -45.77
C MET A 1 5.84 35.68 -45.14
N ASN A 2 4.84 36.41 -44.66
CA ASN A 2 3.58 35.83 -44.20
C ASN A 2 2.74 35.59 -45.45
N ALA A 3 2.44 34.34 -45.76
CA ALA A 3 1.40 34.03 -46.74
C ALA A 3 0.08 34.58 -46.19
N PRO A 4 -0.74 35.28 -46.99
CA PRO A 4 -2.07 35.67 -46.56
C PRO A 4 -2.88 34.38 -46.38
N GLN A 5 -3.34 34.11 -45.15
CA GLN A 5 -4.33 33.07 -44.89
C GLN A 5 -5.60 33.45 -45.65
N ASP A 6 -6.08 32.52 -46.47
CA ASP A 6 -7.27 32.67 -47.30
C ASP A 6 -8.52 32.79 -46.38
N PRO A 7 -9.24 33.92 -46.38
CA PRO A 7 -10.42 34.11 -45.53
C PRO A 7 -11.57 33.14 -45.87
N GLN A 8 -11.49 32.38 -46.97
CA GLN A 8 -12.42 31.29 -47.29
C GLN A 8 -12.14 29.97 -46.56
N LEU A 9 -10.94 29.78 -45.98
CA LEU A 9 -10.62 28.56 -45.21
C LEU A 9 -11.08 28.67 -43.74
N ASP A 10 -11.11 29.87 -43.16
CA ASP A 10 -11.63 30.11 -41.80
C ASP A 10 -13.16 30.03 -41.72
N SER A 11 -13.88 30.16 -42.84
CA SER A 11 -15.34 30.02 -42.90
C SER A 11 -15.83 28.55 -42.91
N LEU A 12 -14.94 27.57 -42.91
CA LEU A 12 -15.26 26.14 -43.04
C LEU A 12 -15.29 25.34 -41.71
N LYS A 13 -15.08 25.97 -40.55
CA LYS A 13 -15.27 25.31 -39.23
C LYS A 13 -16.59 25.71 -38.57
N VAL A 14 -17.70 25.55 -39.28
CA VAL A 14 -19.01 25.69 -38.64
C VAL A 14 -19.25 24.48 -37.73
N PRO A 15 -19.61 24.67 -36.44
CA PRO A 15 -19.89 23.57 -35.54
C PRO A 15 -20.96 22.62 -36.11
N PRO A 16 -20.84 21.29 -35.93
CA PRO A 16 -21.79 20.32 -36.49
C PRO A 16 -23.26 20.62 -36.13
N HIS A 17 -24.13 20.80 -37.11
CA HIS A 17 -25.55 21.09 -36.88
C HIS A 17 -26.40 20.57 -38.04
N SER A 18 -27.72 20.48 -37.84
CA SER A 18 -28.68 20.26 -38.92
C SER A 18 -29.95 21.02 -38.59
N VAL A 19 -30.15 22.14 -39.31
CA VAL A 19 -31.32 23.00 -39.09
C VAL A 19 -32.59 22.27 -39.53
N GLU A 20 -32.51 21.47 -40.59
CA GLU A 20 -33.63 20.72 -41.17
C GLU A 20 -34.17 19.69 -40.16
N ALA A 21 -33.27 18.99 -39.47
CA ALA A 21 -33.66 18.04 -38.42
C ALA A 21 -34.29 18.77 -37.22
N GLU A 22 -33.72 19.91 -36.80
CA GLU A 22 -34.29 20.72 -35.72
C GLU A 22 -35.70 21.23 -36.07
N GLN A 23 -35.89 21.74 -37.29
CA GLN A 23 -37.19 22.20 -37.76
C GLN A 23 -38.22 21.07 -37.80
N SER A 24 -37.80 19.89 -38.25
CA SER A 24 -38.65 18.69 -38.32
C SER A 24 -39.06 18.18 -36.93
N VAL A 25 -38.18 18.33 -35.92
CA VAL A 25 -38.54 18.02 -34.52
C VAL A 25 -39.54 19.01 -33.98
N LEU A 26 -39.28 20.32 -34.11
CA LEU A 26 -40.16 21.36 -33.57
C LEU A 26 -41.53 21.36 -34.24
N GLY A 27 -41.58 21.29 -35.56
CA GLY A 27 -42.86 21.21 -36.27
C GLY A 27 -43.58 19.88 -36.03
N GLY A 28 -42.84 18.79 -35.83
CA GLY A 28 -43.43 17.51 -35.41
C GLY A 28 -44.15 17.61 -34.06
N LEU A 29 -43.54 18.30 -33.08
CA LEU A 29 -44.15 18.55 -31.78
C LEU A 29 -45.35 19.50 -31.85
N LEU A 30 -45.32 20.51 -32.73
CA LEU A 30 -46.44 21.44 -32.95
C LEU A 30 -47.65 20.77 -33.60
N LEU A 31 -47.45 19.66 -34.32
CA LEU A 31 -48.50 18.88 -34.99
C LEU A 31 -49.02 17.72 -34.13
N ASP A 32 -48.13 17.04 -33.39
CA ASP A 32 -48.44 15.88 -32.55
C ASP A 32 -47.73 16.00 -31.19
N ASN A 33 -48.46 16.42 -30.15
CA ASN A 33 -47.88 16.55 -28.81
C ASN A 33 -47.54 15.19 -28.17
N ALA A 34 -48.16 14.08 -28.58
CA ALA A 34 -47.82 12.74 -28.06
C ALA A 34 -46.42 12.29 -28.51
N ALA A 35 -45.87 12.94 -29.53
CA ALA A 35 -44.49 12.75 -29.94
C ALA A 35 -43.47 13.19 -28.89
N TRP A 36 -43.85 14.06 -27.95
CA TRP A 36 -42.99 14.54 -26.86
C TRP A 36 -42.45 13.39 -26.02
N ASP A 37 -43.31 12.45 -25.62
CA ASP A 37 -42.94 11.31 -24.79
C ASP A 37 -41.92 10.39 -25.47
N ARG A 38 -41.84 10.41 -26.81
CA ARG A 38 -40.88 9.59 -27.57
C ARG A 38 -39.47 10.18 -27.61
N ILE A 39 -39.30 11.47 -27.32
CA ILE A 39 -38.03 12.19 -27.50
C ILE A 39 -37.55 12.94 -26.25
N ALA A 40 -38.43 13.23 -25.29
CA ALA A 40 -38.13 14.00 -24.08
C ALA A 40 -37.06 13.33 -23.20
N ASP A 41 -36.93 12.00 -23.27
CA ASP A 41 -35.98 11.21 -22.47
C ASP A 41 -34.51 11.45 -22.85
N PHE A 42 -34.25 11.86 -24.10
CA PHE A 42 -32.87 11.96 -24.61
C PHE A 42 -32.54 13.27 -25.32
N LEU A 43 -33.53 14.10 -25.67
CA LEU A 43 -33.33 15.40 -26.31
C LEU A 43 -33.65 16.54 -25.35
N SER A 44 -32.69 17.45 -25.17
CA SER A 44 -32.80 18.62 -24.31
C SER A 44 -32.81 19.92 -25.11
N GLN A 45 -33.28 21.02 -24.51
CA GLN A 45 -33.22 22.35 -25.15
C GLN A 45 -31.78 22.77 -25.53
N GLY A 46 -30.77 22.29 -24.80
CA GLY A 46 -29.35 22.58 -25.09
C GLY A 46 -28.82 21.89 -26.33
N ASP A 47 -29.53 20.89 -26.86
CA ASP A 47 -29.12 20.14 -28.05
C ASP A 47 -29.42 20.86 -29.37
N PHE A 48 -30.27 21.88 -29.35
CA PHE A 48 -30.54 22.69 -30.55
C PHE A 48 -29.40 23.68 -30.80
N TYR A 49 -28.97 23.81 -32.06
CA TYR A 49 -27.93 24.74 -32.47
C TYR A 49 -28.45 26.17 -32.45
N ARG A 50 -29.61 26.41 -33.05
CA ARG A 50 -30.16 27.77 -33.15
C ARG A 50 -30.83 28.19 -31.85
N TYR A 51 -30.59 29.42 -31.44
CA TYR A 51 -31.10 29.97 -30.17
C TYR A 51 -32.63 30.07 -30.14
N ASP A 52 -33.25 30.47 -31.24
CA ASP A 52 -34.70 30.50 -31.41
C ASP A 52 -35.33 29.11 -31.21
N HIS A 53 -34.73 28.07 -31.79
CA HIS A 53 -35.19 26.69 -31.62
C HIS A 53 -35.14 26.21 -30.16
N ARG A 54 -34.11 26.61 -29.39
CA ARG A 54 -34.03 26.29 -27.95
C ARG A 54 -35.22 26.85 -27.19
N ILE A 55 -35.56 28.11 -27.47
CA ILE A 55 -36.67 28.80 -26.83
C ILE A 55 -38.01 28.14 -27.22
N ILE A 56 -38.19 27.81 -28.50
CA ILE A 56 -39.41 27.15 -28.96
C ILE A 56 -39.59 25.80 -28.26
N TYR A 57 -38.53 24.97 -28.21
CA TYR A 57 -38.57 23.68 -27.51
C TYR A 57 -38.87 23.82 -26.01
N GLU A 58 -38.25 24.79 -25.34
CA GLU A 58 -38.48 25.10 -23.92
C GLU A 58 -39.96 25.42 -23.66
N HIS A 59 -40.58 26.26 -24.50
CA HIS A 59 -41.97 26.68 -24.34
C HIS A 59 -42.97 25.57 -24.68
N ILE A 60 -42.67 24.74 -25.69
CA ILE A 60 -43.45 23.53 -25.98
C ILE A 60 -43.45 22.61 -24.75
N GLY A 61 -42.28 22.31 -24.19
CA GLY A 61 -42.14 21.45 -23.02
C GLY A 61 -42.89 21.99 -21.79
N ARG A 62 -42.86 23.31 -21.56
CA ARG A 62 -43.62 23.95 -20.47
C ARG A 62 -45.13 23.79 -20.63
N LEU A 63 -45.65 23.96 -21.85
CA LEU A 63 -47.09 23.81 -22.11
C LEU A 63 -47.53 22.36 -21.91
N ILE A 64 -46.78 21.40 -22.46
CA ILE A 64 -47.05 19.98 -22.33
C ILE A 64 -46.98 19.55 -20.85
N ALA A 65 -45.96 19.98 -20.11
CA ALA A 65 -45.84 19.71 -18.67
C ALA A 65 -47.01 20.30 -17.85
N ALA A 66 -47.54 21.45 -18.27
CA ALA A 66 -48.75 22.04 -17.69
C ALA A 66 -50.06 21.40 -18.19
N THR A 67 -49.98 20.28 -18.93
CA THR A 67 -51.12 19.58 -19.54
C THR A 67 -51.93 20.48 -20.47
N ARG A 68 -51.28 21.44 -21.14
CA ARG A 68 -51.88 22.30 -22.16
C ARG A 68 -51.40 21.86 -23.55
N PRO A 69 -52.28 21.86 -24.57
CA PRO A 69 -51.85 21.58 -25.93
C PRO A 69 -50.83 22.62 -26.38
N ALA A 70 -49.80 22.15 -27.09
CA ALA A 70 -48.74 22.98 -27.65
C ALA A 70 -48.84 22.95 -29.18
N ASP A 71 -49.67 23.82 -29.72
CA ASP A 71 -49.82 24.10 -31.15
C ASP A 71 -49.21 25.47 -31.51
N VAL A 72 -49.22 25.83 -32.79
CA VAL A 72 -48.64 27.09 -33.28
C VAL A 72 -49.20 28.32 -32.54
N VAL A 73 -50.49 28.33 -32.20
CA VAL A 73 -51.16 29.49 -31.60
C VAL A 73 -50.84 29.60 -30.11
N THR A 74 -50.99 28.50 -29.38
CA THR A 74 -50.73 28.40 -27.94
C THR A 74 -49.26 28.62 -27.61
N VAL A 75 -48.34 28.10 -28.43
CA VAL A 75 -46.90 28.36 -28.29
C VAL A 75 -46.59 29.83 -28.58
N TYR A 76 -47.19 30.44 -29.60
CA TYR A 76 -47.02 31.87 -29.89
C TYR A 76 -47.53 32.77 -28.76
N GLU A 77 -48.68 32.46 -28.17
CA GLU A 77 -49.21 33.19 -27.01
C GLU A 77 -48.29 33.06 -25.79
N ALA A 78 -47.78 31.86 -25.51
CA ALA A 78 -46.84 31.62 -24.43
C ALA A 78 -45.52 32.40 -24.62
N LEU A 79 -45.02 32.45 -25.86
CA LEU A 79 -43.84 33.23 -26.23
C LEU A 79 -44.07 34.73 -26.11
N THR A 80 -45.25 35.22 -26.52
CA THR A 80 -45.65 36.63 -26.41
C THR A 80 -45.74 37.06 -24.96
N THR A 81 -46.34 36.24 -24.11
CA THR A 81 -46.44 36.47 -22.66
C THR A 81 -45.05 36.58 -22.01
N SER A 82 -44.07 35.82 -22.53
CA SER A 82 -42.68 35.87 -22.06
C SER A 82 -41.82 36.97 -22.71
N GLY A 83 -42.37 37.75 -23.64
CA GLY A 83 -41.65 38.79 -24.38
C GLY A 83 -40.65 38.26 -25.42
N LYS A 84 -40.69 36.97 -25.78
CA LYS A 84 -39.73 36.30 -26.69
C LYS A 84 -40.28 36.01 -28.10
N ALA A 85 -41.49 36.47 -28.42
CA ALA A 85 -42.15 36.16 -29.69
C ALA A 85 -41.41 36.72 -30.92
N GLU A 86 -40.85 37.92 -30.82
CA GLU A 86 -40.05 38.54 -31.88
C GLU A 86 -38.71 37.79 -32.08
N ASP A 87 -38.07 37.36 -30.99
CA ASP A 87 -36.77 36.66 -31.01
C ASP A 87 -36.79 35.33 -31.76
N VAL A 88 -37.97 34.71 -31.90
CA VAL A 88 -38.15 33.42 -32.58
C VAL A 88 -38.68 33.54 -34.01
N GLY A 89 -38.78 34.76 -34.56
CA GLY A 89 -39.31 35.01 -35.92
C GLY A 89 -40.84 35.09 -36.00
N GLY A 90 -41.52 35.23 -34.85
CA GLY A 90 -42.96 35.46 -34.76
C GLY A 90 -43.83 34.30 -35.23
N LEU A 91 -45.13 34.57 -35.36
CA LEU A 91 -46.14 33.58 -35.75
C LEU A 91 -45.89 33.01 -37.16
N ALA A 92 -45.29 33.79 -38.05
CA ALA A 92 -44.95 33.37 -39.40
C ALA A 92 -43.93 32.20 -39.39
N TYR A 93 -42.93 32.27 -38.51
CA TYR A 93 -41.91 31.22 -38.42
C TYR A 93 -42.46 29.93 -37.82
N LEU A 94 -43.27 30.01 -36.75
CA LEU A 94 -43.92 28.83 -36.16
C LEU A 94 -44.84 28.11 -37.15
N ASN A 95 -45.58 28.86 -37.99
CA ASN A 95 -46.36 28.28 -39.08
C ASN A 95 -45.47 27.58 -40.11
N ALA A 96 -44.33 28.17 -40.47
CA ALA A 96 -43.39 27.55 -41.39
C ALA A 96 -42.79 26.24 -40.83
N LEU A 97 -42.52 26.16 -39.52
CA LEU A 97 -42.06 24.93 -38.87
C LEU A 97 -43.11 23.82 -38.98
N ALA A 98 -44.37 24.13 -38.69
CA ALA A 98 -45.47 23.17 -38.79
C ALA A 98 -45.71 22.71 -40.25
N GLN A 99 -45.60 23.60 -41.23
CA GLN A 99 -45.84 23.27 -42.65
C GLN A 99 -44.70 22.50 -43.31
N ASN A 100 -43.45 22.80 -42.93
CA ASN A 100 -42.27 22.18 -43.55
C ASN A 100 -41.89 20.84 -42.93
N THR A 101 -42.62 20.36 -41.92
CA THR A 101 -42.36 19.07 -41.29
C THR A 101 -42.92 17.92 -42.13
N PRO A 102 -42.09 16.97 -42.62
CA PRO A 102 -42.55 15.90 -43.49
C PRO A 102 -43.54 14.93 -42.81
N SER A 103 -43.28 14.56 -41.55
CA SER A 103 -44.17 13.71 -40.75
C SER A 103 -43.73 13.68 -39.29
N ALA A 104 -44.68 13.72 -38.36
CA ALA A 104 -44.42 13.52 -36.93
C ALA A 104 -44.06 12.06 -36.57
N ALA A 105 -44.32 11.09 -37.47
CA ALA A 105 -44.04 9.67 -37.23
C ALA A 105 -42.53 9.38 -37.11
N ASN A 106 -41.69 10.11 -37.83
CA ASN A 106 -40.23 9.93 -37.86
C ASN A 106 -39.48 10.88 -36.90
N ILE A 107 -40.20 11.56 -36.01
CA ILE A 107 -39.63 12.57 -35.10
C ILE A 107 -38.46 12.05 -34.27
N ARG A 108 -38.49 10.78 -33.84
CA ARG A 108 -37.40 10.15 -33.09
C ARG A 108 -36.10 10.14 -33.88
N ARG A 109 -36.16 9.84 -35.18
CA ARG A 109 -34.98 9.83 -36.05
C ARG A 109 -34.39 11.22 -36.24
N TYR A 110 -35.24 12.24 -36.39
CA TYR A 110 -34.78 13.63 -36.47
C TYR A 110 -34.18 14.09 -35.13
N ALA A 111 -34.78 13.71 -34.01
CA ALA A 111 -34.26 13.99 -32.68
C ALA A 111 -32.89 13.32 -32.44
N GLU A 112 -32.70 12.07 -32.89
CA GLU A 112 -31.39 11.40 -32.89
C GLU A 112 -30.34 12.21 -33.67
N ILE A 113 -30.69 12.71 -34.87
CA ILE A 113 -29.78 13.54 -35.67
C ILE A 113 -29.41 14.83 -34.93
N VAL A 114 -30.38 15.52 -34.32
CA VAL A 114 -30.11 16.74 -33.53
C VAL A 114 -29.18 16.42 -32.35
N ARG A 115 -29.44 15.31 -31.64
CA ARG A 115 -28.63 14.85 -30.51
C ARG A 115 -27.20 14.50 -30.93
N ASP A 116 -27.02 13.76 -32.02
CA ASP A 116 -25.72 13.40 -32.55
C ASP A 116 -24.90 14.65 -32.91
N ARG A 117 -25.54 15.62 -33.56
CA ARG A 117 -24.89 16.91 -33.88
C ARG A 117 -24.54 17.69 -32.62
N ALA A 118 -25.39 17.69 -31.59
CA ALA A 118 -25.10 18.32 -30.32
C ALA A 118 -23.89 17.69 -29.60
N VAL A 119 -23.80 16.36 -29.58
CA VAL A 119 -22.65 15.63 -29.04
C VAL A 119 -21.36 16.00 -29.77
N LEU A 120 -21.40 16.04 -31.11
CA LEU A 120 -20.24 16.47 -31.90
C LEU A 120 -19.84 17.93 -31.62
N ARG A 121 -20.80 18.85 -31.42
CA ARG A 121 -20.48 20.24 -31.03
C ARG A 121 -19.85 20.32 -29.65
N ARG A 122 -20.37 19.59 -28.67
CA ARG A 122 -19.78 19.53 -27.33
C ARG A 122 -18.35 19.01 -27.37
N LEU A 123 -18.10 17.98 -28.20
CA LEU A 123 -16.75 17.45 -28.39
C LEU A 123 -15.78 18.50 -28.96
N VAL A 124 -16.22 19.30 -29.95
CA VAL A 124 -15.41 20.42 -30.48
C VAL A 124 -15.14 21.45 -29.39
N SER A 125 -16.15 21.86 -28.62
CA SER A 125 -15.98 22.83 -27.52
C SER A 125 -14.99 22.34 -26.46
N VAL A 126 -15.11 21.08 -26.04
CA VAL A 126 -14.18 20.47 -25.06
C VAL A 126 -12.77 20.35 -25.64
N ALA A 127 -12.63 20.03 -26.93
CA ALA A 127 -11.32 19.99 -27.58
C ALA A 127 -10.66 21.38 -27.63
N ASP A 128 -11.43 22.44 -27.90
CA ASP A 128 -10.93 23.81 -27.90
C ASP A 128 -10.52 24.26 -26.49
N GLU A 129 -11.26 23.88 -25.46
CA GLU A 129 -10.89 24.11 -24.06
C GLU A 129 -9.61 23.37 -23.68
N ILE A 130 -9.50 22.07 -23.97
CA ILE A 130 -8.29 21.28 -23.69
C ILE A 130 -7.08 21.88 -24.41
N SER A 131 -7.27 22.33 -25.65
CA SER A 131 -6.24 23.03 -26.42
C SER A 131 -5.83 24.34 -25.72
N ALA A 132 -6.79 25.16 -25.30
CA ALA A 132 -6.53 26.41 -24.59
C ALA A 132 -5.80 26.19 -23.25
N ASP A 133 -6.22 25.18 -22.47
CA ASP A 133 -5.61 24.80 -21.19
C ASP A 133 -4.15 24.31 -21.40
N ALA A 134 -3.88 23.60 -22.50
CA ALA A 134 -2.53 23.15 -22.86
C ALA A 134 -1.60 24.30 -23.29
N PHE A 135 -2.12 25.32 -23.98
CA PHE A 135 -1.34 26.51 -24.35
C PHE A 135 -1.11 27.46 -23.18
N ASN A 136 -2.01 27.49 -22.19
CA ASN A 136 -1.90 28.33 -21.00
C ASN A 136 -2.18 27.55 -19.70
N PRO A 137 -1.18 26.80 -19.17
CA PRO A 137 -1.34 25.93 -18.00
C PRO A 137 -1.71 26.61 -16.67
N GLN A 138 -1.63 27.95 -16.58
CA GLN A 138 -1.89 28.74 -15.35
C GLN A 138 -1.18 28.21 -14.08
N GLY A 139 -0.02 27.56 -14.22
CA GLY A 139 0.75 27.00 -13.09
C GLY A 139 0.27 25.63 -12.59
N LYS A 140 -0.70 24.99 -13.27
CA LYS A 140 -1.11 23.61 -13.00
C LYS A 140 -0.04 22.62 -13.47
N GLU A 141 0.09 21.50 -12.76
CA GLU A 141 0.94 20.41 -13.18
C GLU A 141 0.35 19.68 -14.40
N VAL A 142 1.23 19.13 -15.26
CA VAL A 142 0.83 18.40 -16.48
C VAL A 142 -0.12 17.24 -16.17
N ARG A 143 0.09 16.52 -15.05
CA ARG A 143 -0.79 15.42 -14.63
C ARG A 143 -2.21 15.90 -14.37
N GLN A 144 -2.36 16.99 -13.63
CA GLN A 144 -3.65 17.58 -13.33
C GLN A 144 -4.38 18.04 -14.61
N LEU A 145 -3.66 18.61 -15.59
CA LEU A 145 -4.25 18.98 -16.88
C LEU A 145 -4.74 17.77 -17.68
N LEU A 146 -4.00 16.64 -17.64
CA LEU A 146 -4.42 15.39 -18.28
C LEU A 146 -5.66 14.80 -17.61
N ASP A 147 -5.72 14.80 -16.27
CA ASP A 147 -6.86 14.29 -15.51
C ASP A 147 -8.13 15.13 -15.77
N GLU A 148 -8.00 16.47 -15.79
CA GLU A 148 -9.10 17.38 -16.13
C GLU A 148 -9.58 17.17 -17.57
N ALA A 149 -8.67 16.98 -18.52
CA ALA A 149 -9.00 16.69 -19.91
C ALA A 149 -9.74 15.35 -20.05
N GLU A 150 -9.29 14.29 -19.37
CA GLU A 150 -9.95 12.98 -19.38
C GLU A 150 -11.36 13.09 -18.78
N SER A 151 -11.53 13.81 -17.67
CA SER A 151 -12.83 14.05 -17.04
C SER A 151 -13.79 14.82 -17.96
N LYS A 152 -13.32 15.86 -18.67
CA LYS A 152 -14.15 16.64 -19.61
C LYS A 152 -14.61 15.82 -20.81
N VAL A 153 -13.76 14.94 -21.33
CA VAL A 153 -14.14 14.03 -22.44
C VAL A 153 -15.11 12.96 -21.95
N PHE A 154 -14.94 12.47 -20.72
CA PHE A 154 -15.77 11.43 -20.15
C PHE A 154 -17.22 11.86 -19.91
N SER A 155 -17.46 13.10 -19.45
CA SER A 155 -18.82 13.61 -19.21
C SER A 155 -19.70 13.59 -20.46
N ILE A 156 -19.11 13.82 -21.65
CA ILE A 156 -19.81 13.72 -22.94
C ILE A 156 -20.30 12.29 -23.20
N ALA A 157 -19.49 11.29 -22.86
CA ALA A 157 -19.82 9.88 -23.07
C ALA A 157 -20.94 9.39 -22.12
N GLU A 158 -21.00 9.91 -20.90
CA GLU A 158 -22.03 9.55 -19.91
C GLU A 158 -23.41 10.11 -20.28
N GLU A 159 -23.47 11.34 -20.78
CA GLU A 159 -24.72 11.93 -21.28
C GLU A 159 -25.30 11.21 -22.51
N GLY A 160 -24.46 10.56 -23.32
CA GLY A 160 -24.90 9.75 -24.47
C GLY A 160 -25.59 8.45 -24.08
N ALA A 161 -25.27 7.89 -22.91
CA ALA A 161 -25.77 6.57 -22.47
C ALA A 161 -27.15 6.61 -21.78
N ARG A 162 -27.64 7.79 -21.39
CA ARG A 162 -28.91 7.95 -20.65
C ARG A 162 -30.16 7.57 -21.47
N GLY A 163 -30.10 7.58 -22.80
CA GLY A 163 -31.26 7.34 -23.67
C GLY A 163 -31.77 5.88 -23.73
N ASN A 164 -31.15 4.94 -23.01
CA ASN A 164 -31.46 3.50 -23.11
C ASN A 164 -32.16 2.89 -21.87
N GLN A 165 -32.61 3.71 -20.91
CA GLN A 165 -33.19 3.23 -19.64
C GLN A 165 -34.65 3.71 -19.45
N GLY A 166 -35.58 3.14 -20.23
CA GLY A 166 -37.02 3.29 -20.03
C GLY A 166 -37.66 2.09 -19.30
N PHE A 167 -38.97 2.12 -19.10
CA PHE A 167 -39.73 0.95 -18.62
C PHE A 167 -39.69 -0.19 -19.66
N LEU A 168 -39.51 -1.42 -19.19
CA LEU A 168 -39.56 -2.61 -20.04
C LEU A 168 -40.96 -3.22 -19.99
N GLU A 169 -41.56 -3.50 -21.14
CA GLU A 169 -42.82 -4.27 -21.22
C GLU A 169 -42.59 -5.74 -20.86
N ILE A 170 -43.53 -6.35 -20.12
CA ILE A 170 -43.44 -7.75 -19.69
C ILE A 170 -43.39 -8.71 -20.89
N GLY A 171 -44.13 -8.43 -21.97
CA GLY A 171 -44.22 -9.32 -23.13
C GLY A 171 -42.85 -9.66 -23.74
N PRO A 172 -42.08 -8.67 -24.23
CA PRO A 172 -40.73 -8.89 -24.75
C PRO A 172 -39.78 -9.54 -23.74
N LEU A 173 -39.89 -9.19 -22.45
CA LEU A 173 -39.05 -9.76 -21.40
C LEU A 173 -39.33 -11.25 -21.19
N LEU A 174 -40.60 -11.67 -21.22
CA LEU A 174 -40.98 -13.08 -21.11
C LEU A 174 -40.42 -13.90 -22.27
N THR A 175 -40.45 -13.36 -23.50
CA THR A 175 -39.82 -14.03 -24.65
C THR A 175 -38.33 -14.27 -24.42
N GLN A 176 -37.60 -13.25 -23.95
CA GLN A 176 -36.18 -13.38 -23.62
C GLN A 176 -35.92 -14.40 -22.52
N VAL A 177 -36.76 -14.44 -21.48
CA VAL A 177 -36.65 -15.42 -20.39
C VAL A 177 -36.90 -16.84 -20.90
N VAL A 178 -37.91 -17.04 -21.74
CA VAL A 178 -38.21 -18.36 -22.33
C VAL A 178 -37.09 -18.80 -23.26
N GLU A 179 -36.59 -17.93 -24.14
CA GLU A 179 -35.43 -18.23 -24.98
C GLU A 179 -34.19 -18.57 -24.16
N ARG A 180 -33.98 -17.89 -23.02
CA ARG A 180 -32.89 -18.20 -22.10
C ARG A 180 -33.05 -19.57 -21.45
N ILE A 181 -34.26 -19.93 -21.01
CA ILE A 181 -34.56 -21.26 -20.45
C ILE A 181 -34.38 -22.34 -21.52
N ASP A 182 -34.85 -22.10 -22.73
CA ASP A 182 -34.70 -23.01 -23.88
C ASP A 182 -33.23 -23.25 -24.24
N THR A 183 -32.44 -22.17 -24.26
CA THR A 183 -30.98 -22.23 -24.43
C THR A 183 -30.33 -23.07 -23.33
N LEU A 184 -30.73 -22.88 -22.05
CA LEU A 184 -30.20 -23.65 -20.93
C LEU A 184 -30.62 -25.13 -20.99
N TYR A 185 -31.83 -25.44 -21.47
CA TYR A 185 -32.32 -26.80 -21.66
C TYR A 185 -31.57 -27.54 -22.78
N HIS A 186 -31.22 -26.84 -23.86
CA HIS A 186 -30.52 -27.40 -25.01
C HIS A 186 -28.99 -27.41 -24.89
N THR A 187 -28.42 -26.62 -23.98
CA THR A 187 -26.99 -26.67 -23.69
C THR A 187 -26.69 -27.94 -22.91
N ALA A 188 -26.21 -28.97 -23.60
CA ALA A 188 -25.82 -30.26 -23.02
C ALA A 188 -24.54 -30.12 -22.17
N ASN A 189 -24.66 -29.49 -21.00
CA ASN A 189 -23.61 -29.47 -19.97
C ASN A 189 -23.95 -30.52 -18.90
N PRO A 190 -23.03 -31.43 -18.55
CA PRO A 190 -23.23 -32.40 -17.46
C PRO A 190 -23.16 -31.79 -16.04
N SER A 191 -23.13 -30.47 -15.89
CA SER A 191 -23.06 -29.76 -14.61
C SER A 191 -24.20 -28.75 -14.45
N ASP A 192 -24.80 -28.69 -13.26
CA ASP A 192 -25.94 -27.83 -12.88
C ASP A 192 -25.61 -26.31 -12.81
N VAL A 193 -24.57 -25.85 -13.51
CA VAL A 193 -24.02 -24.48 -13.41
C VAL A 193 -24.57 -23.61 -14.54
N THR A 194 -25.28 -22.53 -14.18
CA THR A 194 -25.91 -21.62 -15.14
C THR A 194 -25.12 -20.33 -15.38
N GLY A 195 -24.24 -19.96 -14.44
CA GLY A 195 -23.30 -18.84 -14.52
C GLY A 195 -21.85 -19.26 -14.87
N THR A 196 -20.89 -18.37 -14.66
CA THR A 196 -19.45 -18.66 -14.76
C THR A 196 -19.04 -19.58 -13.60
N PRO A 197 -18.50 -20.78 -13.85
CA PRO A 197 -18.15 -21.73 -12.78
C PRO A 197 -16.98 -21.24 -11.93
N THR A 198 -17.03 -21.52 -10.62
CA THR A 198 -15.93 -21.22 -9.68
C THR A 198 -14.82 -22.27 -9.72
N GLY A 199 -15.12 -23.48 -10.18
CA GLY A 199 -14.22 -24.64 -10.17
C GLY A 199 -14.31 -25.48 -8.90
N PHE A 200 -15.14 -25.06 -7.93
CA PHE A 200 -15.46 -25.81 -6.73
C PHE A 200 -16.88 -26.36 -6.81
N VAL A 201 -17.01 -27.68 -6.93
CA VAL A 201 -18.29 -28.36 -7.21
C VAL A 201 -19.34 -28.06 -6.14
N ASP A 202 -18.95 -28.10 -4.87
CA ASP A 202 -19.88 -27.86 -3.75
C ASP A 202 -20.28 -26.38 -3.65
N LEU A 203 -19.38 -25.46 -4.03
CA LEU A 203 -19.71 -24.03 -4.09
C LEU A 203 -20.62 -23.73 -5.27
N ASP A 204 -20.30 -24.27 -6.45
CA ASP A 204 -21.09 -24.12 -7.68
C ASP A 204 -22.49 -24.76 -7.53
N ARG A 205 -22.64 -25.82 -6.73
CA ARG A 205 -23.96 -26.38 -6.40
C ARG A 205 -24.80 -25.41 -5.55
N MET A 206 -24.17 -24.63 -4.66
CA MET A 206 -24.88 -23.66 -3.82
C MET A 206 -25.14 -22.34 -4.53
N THR A 207 -24.28 -21.92 -5.46
CA THR A 207 -24.41 -20.63 -6.15
C THR A 207 -24.94 -20.74 -7.59
N SER A 208 -24.96 -21.95 -8.17
CA SER A 208 -25.20 -22.19 -9.60
C SER A 208 -24.20 -21.45 -10.51
N GLY A 209 -22.97 -21.26 -10.02
CA GLY A 209 -21.93 -20.44 -10.65
C GLY A 209 -21.98 -18.98 -10.20
N MET A 210 -21.28 -18.10 -10.92
CA MET A 210 -21.26 -16.65 -10.73
C MET A 210 -21.96 -15.98 -11.92
N HIS A 211 -22.99 -15.17 -11.69
CA HIS A 211 -23.79 -14.61 -12.78
C HIS A 211 -23.31 -13.22 -13.20
N GLY A 212 -23.52 -12.89 -14.48
CA GLY A 212 -23.25 -11.54 -14.99
C GLY A 212 -24.08 -10.50 -14.23
N GLY A 213 -23.46 -9.37 -13.90
CA GLY A 213 -24.11 -8.34 -13.11
C GLY A 213 -23.98 -8.48 -11.59
N GLU A 214 -23.41 -9.58 -11.09
CA GLU A 214 -23.22 -9.81 -9.65
C GLU A 214 -21.93 -9.18 -9.11
N LEU A 215 -22.04 -8.59 -7.91
CA LEU A 215 -20.92 -8.19 -7.06
C LEU A 215 -20.77 -9.24 -5.95
N ILE A 216 -19.66 -9.96 -5.99
CA ILE A 216 -19.28 -10.99 -5.02
C ILE A 216 -18.19 -10.44 -4.10
N ILE A 217 -18.45 -10.44 -2.80
CA ILE A 217 -17.47 -10.02 -1.80
C ILE A 217 -16.83 -11.25 -1.17
N VAL A 218 -15.51 -11.34 -1.24
CA VAL A 218 -14.74 -12.37 -0.53
C VAL A 218 -14.04 -11.71 0.64
N ALA A 219 -14.37 -12.14 1.85
CA ALA A 219 -13.83 -11.56 3.06
C ALA A 219 -13.14 -12.55 3.99
N GLY A 220 -12.00 -12.16 4.52
CA GLY A 220 -11.17 -12.97 5.40
C GLY A 220 -10.29 -12.12 6.30
N ARG A 221 -9.69 -12.74 7.33
CA ARG A 221 -8.76 -12.07 8.24
C ARG A 221 -7.37 -11.96 7.60
N PRO A 222 -6.65 -10.81 7.70
CA PRO A 222 -5.26 -10.69 7.27
C PRO A 222 -4.35 -11.64 8.08
N SER A 223 -3.33 -12.24 7.46
CA SER A 223 -2.66 -13.42 8.01
C SER A 223 -2.09 -13.31 9.43
N MET A 224 -2.23 -14.44 10.10
CA MET A 224 -1.66 -14.82 11.39
C MET A 224 -0.16 -15.12 11.25
N GLY A 225 0.68 -14.10 11.15
CA GLY A 225 2.12 -14.29 10.89
C GLY A 225 3.06 -13.16 11.35
N LYS A 226 2.68 -12.39 12.39
CA LYS A 226 3.52 -11.32 12.96
C LYS A 226 3.75 -11.47 14.47
N ALA A 227 3.58 -12.69 14.97
CA ALA A 227 3.58 -12.95 16.41
C ALA A 227 5.01 -12.90 16.96
N GLN A 228 5.28 -11.97 17.86
CA GLN A 228 6.51 -11.87 18.63
C GLN A 228 6.21 -12.09 20.12
N PRO A 229 7.20 -12.55 20.91
CA PRO A 229 7.07 -12.62 22.36
C PRO A 229 6.58 -11.31 22.95
N LEU A 230 5.74 -11.34 24.00
CA LEU A 230 5.29 -10.10 24.67
C LEU A 230 6.45 -9.25 25.20
N ASP A 231 7.58 -9.88 25.54
CA ASP A 231 8.81 -9.24 26.01
C ASP A 231 9.77 -8.80 24.88
N ALA A 232 9.44 -9.09 23.61
CA ALA A 232 10.21 -8.60 22.47
C ALA A 232 10.16 -7.07 22.43
N ARG A 233 11.30 -6.42 22.14
CA ARG A 233 11.39 -4.96 22.15
C ARG A 233 11.08 -4.39 20.77
N VAL A 234 10.18 -3.42 20.72
CA VAL A 234 9.81 -2.68 19.51
C VAL A 234 10.29 -1.23 19.64
N ARG A 235 10.87 -0.68 18.57
CA ARG A 235 11.41 0.69 18.59
C ARG A 235 10.30 1.70 18.31
N THR A 236 10.02 2.58 19.28
CA THR A 236 9.19 3.77 19.11
C THR A 236 10.05 4.97 18.68
N LEU A 237 9.42 6.09 18.31
CA LEU A 237 10.16 7.33 18.04
C LEU A 237 10.92 7.87 19.27
N THR A 238 10.44 7.56 20.47
CA THR A 238 10.93 8.11 21.74
C THR A 238 11.71 7.11 22.59
N GLY A 239 11.78 5.83 22.21
CA GLY A 239 12.49 4.81 22.98
C GLY A 239 12.18 3.36 22.57
N TRP A 240 12.53 2.41 23.43
CA TRP A 240 12.11 1.02 23.28
C TRP A 240 10.89 0.74 24.14
N LYS A 241 9.93 -0.01 23.60
CA LYS A 241 8.76 -0.48 24.33
C LYS A 241 8.58 -1.99 24.14
N PRO A 242 8.29 -2.76 25.20
CA PRO A 242 7.95 -4.17 25.06
C PRO A 242 6.72 -4.36 24.17
N MET A 243 6.70 -5.43 23.38
CA MET A 243 5.62 -5.75 22.45
C MET A 243 4.27 -5.79 23.17
N GLY A 244 4.22 -6.37 24.37
CA GLY A 244 3.02 -6.47 25.20
C GLY A 244 2.52 -5.14 25.79
N GLU A 245 3.36 -4.10 25.84
CA GLU A 245 2.99 -2.78 26.39
C GLU A 245 2.54 -1.79 25.30
N LEU A 246 2.74 -2.12 24.02
CA LEU A 246 2.32 -1.27 22.90
C LEU A 246 0.81 -0.99 22.97
N ALA A 247 0.44 0.24 22.62
CA ALA A 247 -0.95 0.71 22.54
C ALA A 247 -1.26 1.25 21.13
N VAL A 248 -2.55 1.22 20.76
CA VAL A 248 -3.01 1.83 19.50
C VAL A 248 -2.77 3.33 19.57
N GLY A 249 -2.16 3.90 18.52
CA GLY A 249 -1.71 5.29 18.49
C GLY A 249 -0.23 5.50 18.83
N ASP A 250 0.48 4.48 19.36
CA ASP A 250 1.92 4.58 19.58
C ASP A 250 2.66 4.79 18.24
N ALA A 251 3.58 5.76 18.18
CA ALA A 251 4.37 6.06 16.99
C ALA A 251 5.67 5.23 16.97
N LEU A 252 5.75 4.28 16.04
CA LEU A 252 6.90 3.41 15.81
C LEU A 252 7.90 4.01 14.83
N ALA A 253 9.17 3.65 15.01
CA ALA A 253 10.20 3.92 14.02
C ALA A 253 10.04 2.95 12.83
N SER A 254 9.97 3.46 11.61
CA SER A 254 10.01 2.67 10.37
C SER A 254 11.46 2.41 9.92
N VAL A 255 11.65 1.50 8.96
CA VAL A 255 12.97 1.11 8.41
C VAL A 255 13.70 2.27 7.75
N ASP A 256 12.93 3.20 7.19
CA ASP A 256 13.36 4.45 6.57
C ASP A 256 13.37 5.64 7.54
N GLY A 257 12.85 5.49 8.76
CA GLY A 257 12.81 6.57 9.76
C GLY A 257 11.51 7.35 9.81
N ALA A 258 10.58 7.11 8.89
CA ALA A 258 9.27 7.76 8.90
C ALA A 258 8.40 7.27 10.08
N PRO A 259 7.50 8.11 10.61
CA PRO A 259 6.58 7.70 11.67
C PRO A 259 5.60 6.63 11.18
N SER A 260 5.47 5.55 11.95
CA SER A 260 4.57 4.44 11.67
C SER A 260 3.65 4.21 12.87
N ILE A 261 2.38 4.57 12.78
CA ILE A 261 1.45 4.54 13.91
C ILE A 261 0.92 3.13 14.12
N VAL A 262 0.95 2.61 15.35
CA VAL A 262 0.28 1.35 15.71
C VAL A 262 -1.22 1.51 15.51
N THR A 263 -1.76 0.83 14.51
CA THR A 263 -3.19 0.82 14.18
C THR A 263 -3.93 -0.33 14.88
N GLY A 264 -3.21 -1.25 15.53
CA GLY A 264 -3.81 -2.20 16.47
C GLY A 264 -2.88 -3.30 16.99
N ILE A 265 -3.34 -4.00 18.02
CA ILE A 265 -2.60 -4.99 18.83
C ILE A 265 -3.40 -6.27 19.00
N TYR A 266 -2.74 -7.43 18.89
CA TYR A 266 -3.41 -8.73 18.78
C TYR A 266 -2.63 -9.84 19.50
N PRO A 267 -3.09 -10.33 20.65
CA PRO A 267 -2.53 -11.51 21.30
C PRO A 267 -2.64 -12.77 20.42
N GLN A 268 -1.62 -13.62 20.42
CA GLN A 268 -1.47 -14.79 19.54
C GLN A 268 -1.31 -16.11 20.32
N GLY A 269 -1.48 -16.07 21.64
CA GLY A 269 -1.34 -17.23 22.52
C GLY A 269 0.11 -17.72 22.65
N GLU A 270 0.28 -18.91 23.23
CA GLU A 270 1.60 -19.52 23.40
C GLU A 270 2.11 -20.16 22.12
N ARG A 271 3.28 -19.69 21.64
CA ARG A 271 3.94 -20.19 20.43
C ARG A 271 5.41 -20.47 20.67
N GLN A 272 6.00 -21.35 19.85
CA GLN A 272 7.45 -21.60 19.84
C GLN A 272 8.19 -20.40 19.25
N VAL A 273 9.14 -19.86 20.02
CA VAL A 273 9.99 -18.74 19.65
C VAL A 273 11.38 -19.25 19.27
N TYR A 274 11.99 -18.58 18.31
CA TYR A 274 13.33 -18.84 17.79
C TYR A 274 14.19 -17.59 17.94
N ARG A 275 15.47 -17.80 18.26
CA ARG A 275 16.48 -16.75 18.26
C ARG A 275 17.27 -16.80 16.96
N VAL A 276 17.12 -15.76 16.15
CA VAL A 276 17.93 -15.52 14.93
C VAL A 276 19.17 -14.75 15.35
N ARG A 277 20.38 -15.23 15.02
CA ARG A 277 21.66 -14.58 15.33
C ARG A 277 22.31 -14.04 14.06
N PHE A 278 22.96 -12.89 14.17
CA PHE A 278 23.65 -12.22 13.06
C PHE A 278 25.17 -12.15 13.27
N SER A 279 25.91 -11.94 12.18
CA SER A 279 27.38 -11.93 12.14
C SER A 279 28.03 -10.77 12.91
N ASP A 280 27.28 -9.71 13.20
CA ASP A 280 27.73 -8.64 14.09
C ASP A 280 27.47 -8.93 15.57
N GLY A 281 26.74 -10.01 15.89
CA GLY A 281 26.30 -10.35 17.23
C GLY A 281 24.94 -9.76 17.62
N ARG A 282 24.18 -9.18 16.67
CA ARG A 282 22.75 -8.93 16.90
C ARG A 282 22.01 -10.26 17.02
N SER A 283 20.88 -10.24 17.72
CA SER A 283 19.94 -11.34 17.69
C SER A 283 18.52 -10.87 17.86
N ALA A 284 17.61 -11.67 17.35
CA ALA A 284 16.20 -11.39 17.28
C ALA A 284 15.36 -12.56 17.77
N GLU A 285 14.25 -12.31 18.46
CA GLU A 285 13.33 -13.36 18.91
C GLU A 285 11.97 -13.27 18.19
N CYS A 286 11.60 -14.34 17.49
CA CYS A 286 10.40 -14.37 16.66
C CYS A 286 9.86 -15.80 16.49
N CYS A 287 8.63 -15.95 16.01
CA CYS A 287 8.07 -17.26 15.65
C CYS A 287 8.60 -17.76 14.28
N ASP A 288 8.38 -19.04 13.98
CA ASP A 288 8.76 -19.68 12.69
C ASP A 288 8.19 -18.95 11.44
N GLU A 289 7.02 -18.35 11.59
CA GLU A 289 6.24 -17.74 10.49
C GLU A 289 6.65 -16.30 10.19
N HIS A 290 7.53 -15.73 11.01
CA HIS A 290 7.97 -14.35 10.92
C HIS A 290 8.84 -14.11 9.67
N LEU A 291 8.51 -13.12 8.83
CA LEU A 291 9.10 -12.95 7.49
C LEU A 291 10.22 -11.93 7.44
N TRP A 292 11.34 -12.21 6.77
CA TRP A 292 12.50 -11.33 6.67
C TRP A 292 12.75 -10.93 5.22
N CYS A 293 13.16 -9.70 4.96
CA CYS A 293 13.73 -9.31 3.66
C CYS A 293 15.20 -9.78 3.61
N VAL A 294 15.45 -10.89 2.92
CA VAL A 294 16.76 -11.56 2.86
C VAL A 294 17.41 -11.34 1.51
N HIS A 295 18.70 -11.03 1.57
CA HIS A 295 19.58 -10.86 0.43
C HIS A 295 20.59 -12.01 0.36
N PHE A 296 20.95 -12.36 -0.88
CA PHE A 296 22.01 -13.33 -1.16
C PHE A 296 22.69 -12.92 -2.46
N ARG A 297 24.01 -13.06 -2.55
CA ARG A 297 24.80 -12.51 -3.65
C ARG A 297 24.44 -13.10 -5.03
N GLU A 298 23.96 -14.34 -5.05
CA GLU A 298 23.54 -15.01 -6.30
C GLU A 298 22.04 -14.77 -6.62
N TRP A 299 21.33 -13.95 -5.85
CA TRP A 299 19.95 -13.54 -6.18
C TRP A 299 19.95 -12.20 -6.92
N GLU A 300 19.16 -12.13 -7.99
CA GLU A 300 18.98 -10.90 -8.78
C GLU A 300 18.25 -9.79 -7.99
N LYS A 301 17.35 -10.19 -7.07
CA LYS A 301 16.60 -9.30 -6.17
C LYS A 301 16.46 -9.94 -4.78
N PRO A 302 16.33 -9.14 -3.70
CA PRO A 302 16.04 -9.66 -2.36
C PRO A 302 14.73 -10.46 -2.32
N ARG A 303 14.65 -11.42 -1.39
CA ARG A 303 13.49 -12.32 -1.22
C ARG A 303 12.94 -12.18 0.19
N VAL A 304 11.62 -12.19 0.31
CA VAL A 304 10.94 -12.24 1.61
C VAL A 304 10.76 -13.70 2.03
N LEU A 305 11.37 -14.11 3.15
CA LEU A 305 11.44 -15.50 3.63
C LEU A 305 11.08 -15.61 5.11
N SER A 306 10.36 -16.65 5.53
CA SER A 306 10.07 -16.88 6.95
C SER A 306 11.28 -17.38 7.75
N THR A 307 11.25 -17.23 9.07
CA THR A 307 12.24 -17.80 9.99
C THR A 307 12.44 -19.30 9.76
N ALA A 308 11.35 -20.05 9.54
CA ALA A 308 11.40 -21.47 9.21
C ALA A 308 12.09 -21.74 7.85
N GLU A 309 11.82 -20.90 6.85
CA GLU A 309 12.46 -20.99 5.54
C GLU A 309 13.96 -20.73 5.64
N ILE A 310 14.37 -19.66 6.33
CA ILE A 310 15.78 -19.31 6.51
C ILE A 310 16.51 -20.43 7.28
N ARG A 311 15.90 -20.98 8.34
CA ARG A 311 16.47 -22.12 9.09
C ARG A 311 16.73 -23.30 8.17
N THR A 312 15.79 -23.60 7.28
CA THR A 312 15.94 -24.64 6.26
C THR A 312 17.05 -24.32 5.27
N LEU A 313 17.19 -23.05 4.82
CA LEU A 313 18.27 -22.64 3.93
C LEU A 313 19.65 -22.78 4.59
N LEU A 314 19.78 -22.40 5.87
CA LEU A 314 21.05 -22.43 6.62
C LEU A 314 21.61 -23.85 6.83
N THR A 315 20.78 -24.89 6.69
CA THR A 315 21.25 -26.29 6.67
C THR A 315 22.21 -26.56 5.50
N ARG A 316 22.03 -25.84 4.37
CA ARG A 316 22.83 -26.05 3.15
C ARG A 316 24.07 -25.17 3.16
N GLU A 317 25.21 -25.78 2.87
CA GLU A 317 26.53 -25.12 2.91
C GLU A 317 26.60 -23.85 2.05
N ARG A 318 25.92 -23.83 0.89
CA ARG A 318 25.90 -22.66 -0.01
C ARG A 318 25.28 -21.39 0.57
N TYR A 319 24.45 -21.47 1.61
CA TYR A 319 23.79 -20.30 2.21
C TYR A 319 24.31 -19.96 3.60
N ARG A 320 25.00 -20.90 4.24
CA ARG A 320 25.58 -20.70 5.56
C ARG A 320 26.52 -19.49 5.53
N ASN A 321 26.31 -18.55 6.45
CA ASN A 321 27.07 -17.30 6.55
C ASN A 321 27.06 -16.44 5.28
N ARG A 322 26.00 -16.51 4.46
CA ARG A 322 25.89 -15.76 3.20
C ARG A 322 24.56 -15.04 2.97
N LEU A 323 23.55 -15.28 3.80
CA LEU A 323 22.27 -14.57 3.77
C LEU A 323 22.33 -13.32 4.65
N TRP A 324 21.94 -12.15 4.17
CA TRP A 324 21.95 -10.91 4.98
C TRP A 324 20.64 -10.12 4.88
N ILE A 325 20.42 -9.19 5.81
CA ILE A 325 19.26 -8.31 5.87
C ILE A 325 19.66 -6.84 5.69
N ASP A 326 18.68 -5.96 5.50
CA ASP A 326 18.91 -4.51 5.41
C ASP A 326 19.25 -3.88 6.76
N MET A 327 19.88 -2.70 6.73
CA MET A 327 20.23 -1.92 7.92
C MET A 327 19.19 -0.80 8.10
N PRO A 328 18.65 -0.59 9.31
CA PRO A 328 17.75 0.53 9.57
C PRO A 328 18.46 1.89 9.39
N SER A 329 17.73 2.91 8.94
CA SER A 329 18.26 4.24 8.57
C SER A 329 18.81 5.07 9.74
N GLY A 330 18.45 4.71 10.98
CA GLY A 330 18.88 5.38 12.20
C GLY A 330 18.16 6.69 12.54
N GLU A 331 17.09 7.02 11.82
CA GLU A 331 16.31 8.26 11.99
C GLU A 331 15.20 8.09 13.04
N PHE A 332 15.56 8.31 14.31
CA PHE A 332 14.66 8.27 15.48
C PHE A 332 15.34 8.93 16.70
N GLY A 333 14.60 9.09 17.81
CA GLY A 333 15.12 9.59 19.09
C GLY A 333 14.52 10.93 19.54
N HIS A 334 14.68 11.25 20.82
CA HIS A 334 14.14 12.49 21.40
C HIS A 334 15.03 13.70 21.12
N ARG A 335 14.42 14.90 21.14
CA ARG A 335 15.11 16.19 21.01
C ARG A 335 15.23 16.96 22.33
N GLU A 336 15.07 16.27 23.47
CA GLU A 336 15.25 16.88 24.79
C GLU A 336 16.66 17.45 24.97
N ALA A 337 16.78 18.54 25.72
CA ALA A 337 18.05 19.19 25.99
C ALA A 337 18.97 18.28 26.81
N LEU A 338 20.16 17.99 26.29
CA LEU A 338 21.12 17.10 26.92
C LEU A 338 21.97 17.87 27.96
N PRO A 339 22.25 17.29 29.15
CA PRO A 339 22.99 17.99 30.22
C PRO A 339 24.43 18.36 29.89
N VAL A 340 25.03 17.67 28.93
CA VAL A 340 26.39 17.88 28.41
C VAL A 340 26.31 17.77 26.89
N ASP A 341 27.07 18.60 26.16
CA ASP A 341 27.21 18.49 24.72
C ASP A 341 27.62 17.04 24.33
N PRO A 342 26.98 16.41 23.34
CA PRO A 342 27.22 15.00 23.02
C PRO A 342 28.68 14.71 22.65
N TRP A 343 29.30 15.56 21.83
CA TRP A 343 30.71 15.40 21.46
C TRP A 343 31.63 15.54 22.67
N VAL A 344 31.38 16.53 23.54
CA VAL A 344 32.15 16.73 24.79
C VAL A 344 32.04 15.49 25.69
N LEU A 345 30.84 14.94 25.88
CA LEU A 345 30.67 13.72 26.67
C LEU A 345 31.44 12.55 26.04
N GLY A 346 31.38 12.38 24.72
CA GLY A 346 32.08 11.32 24.01
C GLY A 346 33.60 11.41 24.18
N ALA A 347 34.16 12.61 24.04
CA ALA A 347 35.58 12.86 24.24
C ALA A 347 36.01 12.60 25.69
N LEU A 348 35.18 12.96 26.68
CA LEU A 348 35.42 12.70 28.10
C LEU A 348 35.29 11.22 28.46
N LEU A 349 34.41 10.48 27.80
CA LEU A 349 34.31 9.03 28.00
C LEU A 349 35.53 8.30 27.43
N GLY A 350 36.10 8.76 26.32
CA GLY A 350 37.38 8.24 25.82
C GLY A 350 38.56 8.67 26.70
N ASP A 351 39.07 9.87 26.45
CA ASP A 351 40.31 10.42 27.00
C ASP A 351 40.13 11.26 28.29
N GLY A 352 38.94 11.25 28.90
CA GLY A 352 38.68 11.96 30.15
C GLY A 352 38.96 11.15 31.42
N ALA A 353 39.50 11.82 32.43
CA ALA A 353 39.60 11.32 33.79
C ALA A 353 38.45 11.90 34.64
N LEU A 354 37.44 11.07 34.89
CA LEU A 354 36.16 11.44 35.50
C LEU A 354 36.12 11.23 37.02
N GLY A 355 37.24 11.46 37.70
CA GLY A 355 37.37 11.23 39.14
C GLY A 355 38.24 12.28 39.86
N GLY A 356 38.19 12.26 41.19
CA GLY A 356 38.93 13.22 42.03
C GLY A 356 38.19 14.56 42.20
N THR A 357 38.93 15.67 42.22
CA THR A 357 38.39 17.00 42.53
C THR A 357 38.03 17.85 41.31
N ALA A 358 38.51 17.51 40.11
CA ALA A 358 38.30 18.29 38.88
C ALA A 358 38.20 17.40 37.63
N VAL A 359 37.40 17.83 36.64
CA VAL A 359 37.26 17.17 35.34
C VAL A 359 38.57 17.35 34.57
N ARG A 360 39.19 16.24 34.14
CA ARG A 360 40.44 16.25 33.37
C ARG A 360 40.26 15.60 32.02
N PHE A 361 40.96 16.12 31.02
CA PHE A 361 40.94 15.66 29.64
C PHE A 361 42.38 15.63 29.11
N SER A 362 42.84 14.46 28.67
CA SER A 362 44.22 14.24 28.27
C SER A 362 44.31 14.10 26.76
N VAL A 363 44.80 15.12 26.04
CA VAL A 363 44.84 15.10 24.58
C VAL A 363 46.10 15.73 24.03
N LYS A 364 46.72 15.05 23.04
CA LYS A 364 47.91 15.53 22.34
C LYS A 364 47.58 16.39 21.10
N ALA A 365 46.45 16.10 20.45
CA ALA A 365 46.04 16.78 19.21
C ALA A 365 45.43 18.16 19.49
N GLU A 366 46.01 19.21 18.89
CA GLU A 366 45.57 20.60 19.05
C GLU A 366 44.16 20.83 18.49
N GLU A 367 43.80 20.15 17.39
CA GLU A 367 42.45 20.23 16.81
C GLU A 367 41.36 19.79 17.80
N THR A 368 41.57 18.66 18.48
CA THR A 368 40.65 18.13 19.48
C THR A 368 40.55 19.06 20.70
N LEU A 369 41.66 19.68 21.11
CA LEU A 369 41.67 20.67 22.19
C LEU A 369 40.86 21.93 21.81
N ASN A 370 41.04 22.45 20.60
CA ASN A 370 40.31 23.61 20.10
C ASN A 370 38.81 23.32 19.99
N ARG A 371 38.44 22.10 19.56
CA ARG A 371 37.04 21.65 19.52
C ARG A 371 36.42 21.53 20.91
N MET A 372 37.16 21.00 21.88
CA MET A 372 36.74 20.97 23.28
C MET A 372 36.50 22.39 23.80
N ARG A 373 37.42 23.34 23.57
CA ARG A 373 37.24 24.76 23.95
C ARG A 373 36.00 25.41 23.32
N ALA A 374 35.67 25.06 22.08
CA ALA A 374 34.54 25.63 21.36
C ALA A 374 33.18 25.07 21.80
N ARG A 375 33.16 23.85 22.37
CA ARG A 375 31.93 23.13 22.72
C ARG A 375 31.62 23.04 24.22
N VAL A 376 32.62 23.27 25.08
CA VAL A 376 32.34 23.46 26.51
C VAL A 376 31.54 24.74 26.72
N ASP A 377 30.66 24.71 27.72
CA ASP A 377 29.82 25.86 28.10
C ASP A 377 30.67 27.13 28.30
N ALA A 378 30.12 28.30 27.95
CA ALA A 378 30.83 29.57 28.03
C ALA A 378 31.34 29.90 29.45
N SER A 379 30.69 29.37 30.49
CA SER A 379 31.12 29.49 31.88
C SER A 379 32.32 28.63 32.25
N LEU A 380 32.86 27.82 31.33
CA LEU A 380 33.99 26.92 31.53
C LEU A 380 35.21 27.35 30.71
N GLU A 381 36.39 27.03 31.21
CA GLU A 381 37.67 27.18 30.51
C GLU A 381 38.60 25.98 30.74
N LEU A 382 39.53 25.79 29.81
CA LEU A 382 40.54 24.74 29.86
C LEU A 382 41.86 25.32 30.38
N GLU A 383 42.33 24.80 31.52
CA GLU A 383 43.61 25.12 32.14
C GLU A 383 44.61 24.01 31.87
N TYR A 384 45.81 24.37 31.41
CA TYR A 384 46.89 23.41 31.18
C TYR A 384 47.39 22.84 32.51
N ALA A 385 47.43 21.51 32.63
CA ALA A 385 47.83 20.81 33.86
C ALA A 385 49.12 19.98 33.71
N GLY A 386 49.85 20.15 32.59
CA GLY A 386 51.15 19.51 32.32
C GLY A 386 51.06 18.34 31.32
N GLN A 387 52.14 18.11 30.56
CA GLN A 387 52.20 17.14 29.47
C GLN A 387 51.06 17.35 28.45
N TYR A 388 50.10 16.43 28.41
CA TYR A 388 48.92 16.46 27.55
C TYR A 388 47.62 16.65 28.35
N ASP A 389 47.71 16.91 29.65
CA ASP A 389 46.56 16.98 30.55
C ASP A 389 46.01 18.41 30.67
N TRP A 390 44.68 18.52 30.59
CA TRP A 390 43.93 19.76 30.74
C TRP A 390 42.86 19.61 31.82
N ARG A 391 42.68 20.64 32.65
CA ARG A 391 41.59 20.74 33.63
C ARG A 391 40.49 21.62 33.07
N ILE A 392 39.25 21.14 33.11
CA ILE A 392 38.08 21.95 32.77
C ILE A 392 37.56 22.57 34.06
N LYS A 393 37.70 23.89 34.21
CA LYS A 393 37.30 24.65 35.39
C LYS A 393 36.30 25.76 35.04
N ARG A 394 35.56 26.24 36.03
CA ARG A 394 34.67 27.39 35.85
C ARG A 394 35.51 28.67 35.65
N ARG A 395 35.11 29.51 34.70
CA ARG A 395 35.70 30.85 34.54
C ARG A 395 35.41 31.70 35.78
N PRO A 396 36.36 32.53 36.23
CA PRO A 396 36.10 33.50 37.29
C PRO A 396 34.99 34.47 36.85
N SER A 397 33.94 34.63 37.67
CA SER A 397 32.93 35.69 37.47
C SER A 397 33.19 36.83 38.46
N THR A 398 33.04 38.07 38.01
CA THR A 398 33.20 39.28 38.84
C THR A 398 32.19 39.40 39.98
N ALA A 399 31.18 38.53 40.04
CA ALA A 399 30.12 38.53 41.07
C ALA A 399 30.26 37.44 42.16
N ASP A 400 31.24 36.52 42.06
CA ASP A 400 31.30 35.28 42.85
C ASP A 400 32.47 35.21 43.86
N GLU A 401 32.80 36.33 44.52
CA GLU A 401 33.84 36.35 45.57
C GLU A 401 33.42 35.68 46.90
N ALA A 402 32.16 35.24 47.06
CA ALA A 402 31.66 34.80 48.37
C ALA A 402 31.50 33.29 48.59
N ARG A 403 31.37 32.41 47.57
CA ARG A 403 31.34 30.94 47.76
C ARG A 403 31.82 30.17 46.53
N PRO A 404 32.63 29.11 46.67
CA PRO A 404 33.00 28.24 45.55
C PRO A 404 31.75 27.49 45.05
N SER A 405 31.19 27.93 43.91
CA SER A 405 30.15 27.20 43.21
C SER A 405 30.71 25.90 42.62
N ALA A 406 29.92 24.83 42.60
CA ALA A 406 30.32 23.59 41.92
C ALA A 406 30.52 23.80 40.40
N ASN A 407 31.48 23.11 39.81
CA ASN A 407 31.67 23.08 38.36
C ASN A 407 30.42 22.48 37.68
N PRO A 408 29.72 23.21 36.79
CA PRO A 408 28.45 22.76 36.20
C PRO A 408 28.60 21.49 35.37
N LEU A 409 29.73 21.31 34.67
CA LEU A 409 30.03 20.09 33.93
C LEU A 409 30.23 18.90 34.88
N LYS A 410 30.93 19.09 35.99
CA LYS A 410 31.07 18.05 37.02
C LYS A 410 29.71 17.65 37.58
N ALA A 411 28.87 18.63 37.94
CA ALA A 411 27.52 18.38 38.46
C ALA A 411 26.62 17.67 37.43
N ALA A 412 26.78 17.96 36.14
CA ALA A 412 26.09 17.23 35.07
C ALA A 412 26.58 15.78 34.96
N LEU A 413 27.89 15.53 35.02
CA LEU A 413 28.48 14.18 35.00
C LEU A 413 28.10 13.34 36.23
N GLU A 414 27.95 13.98 37.40
CA GLU A 414 27.43 13.35 38.62
C GLU A 414 25.96 12.93 38.44
N ARG A 415 25.11 13.82 37.90
CA ARG A 415 23.71 13.49 37.58
C ARG A 415 23.57 12.37 36.55
N LEU A 416 24.49 12.29 35.59
CA LEU A 416 24.54 11.22 34.58
C LEU A 416 25.12 9.90 35.11
N GLY A 417 25.66 9.87 36.33
CA GLY A 417 26.21 8.66 36.97
C GLY A 417 27.56 8.19 36.42
N VAL A 418 28.19 8.99 35.56
CA VAL A 418 29.51 8.70 34.94
C VAL A 418 30.68 9.28 35.75
N TRP A 419 30.42 10.24 36.64
CA TRP A 419 31.42 10.74 37.58
C TRP A 419 31.81 9.67 38.61
N GLY A 420 33.10 9.59 38.95
CA GLY A 420 33.67 8.58 39.83
C GLY A 420 33.98 7.24 39.14
N ARG A 421 33.64 7.07 37.86
CA ARG A 421 33.90 5.86 37.08
C ARG A 421 35.34 5.81 36.59
N THR A 422 35.92 4.62 36.63
CA THR A 422 37.23 4.29 36.09
C THR A 422 37.11 3.87 34.62
N SER A 423 38.23 3.71 33.91
CA SER A 423 38.24 3.22 32.52
C SER A 423 37.58 1.84 32.33
N TYR A 424 37.39 1.06 33.41
CA TYR A 424 36.82 -0.29 33.38
C TYR A 424 35.29 -0.32 33.52
N ASP A 425 34.68 0.73 34.07
CA ASP A 425 33.23 0.79 34.37
C ASP A 425 32.53 2.03 33.83
N LYS A 426 33.17 2.77 32.92
CA LYS A 426 32.50 3.80 32.09
C LYS A 426 31.38 3.18 31.25
N PHE A 427 30.34 3.97 30.98
CA PHE A 427 29.18 3.61 30.15
C PHE A 427 28.60 4.87 29.49
N ILE A 428 27.75 4.70 28.48
CA ILE A 428 27.02 5.81 27.85
C ILE A 428 25.65 5.95 28.53
N PRO A 429 25.30 7.13 29.08
CA PRO A 429 23.99 7.33 29.70
C PRO A 429 22.85 7.15 28.69
N ARG A 430 21.75 6.53 29.14
CA ARG A 430 20.63 6.14 28.26
C ARG A 430 19.99 7.31 27.50
N ILE A 431 19.89 8.48 28.13
CA ILE A 431 19.40 9.73 27.51
C ILE A 431 20.20 10.14 26.26
N TYR A 432 21.45 9.69 26.11
CA TYR A 432 22.22 9.91 24.89
C TYR A 432 22.02 8.79 23.86
N LEU A 433 21.83 7.54 24.29
CA LEU A 433 21.56 6.42 23.38
C LEU A 433 20.18 6.50 22.73
N ASP A 434 19.24 7.22 23.35
CA ASP A 434 17.88 7.44 22.83
C ASP A 434 17.65 8.86 22.28
N ALA A 435 18.70 9.70 22.24
CA ALA A 435 18.66 11.02 21.63
C ALA A 435 18.49 10.96 20.10
N ASP A 436 18.23 12.11 19.47
CA ASP A 436 18.16 12.21 18.01
C ASP A 436 19.46 11.78 17.31
N LYS A 437 19.35 11.55 15.99
CA LYS A 437 20.45 11.05 15.14
C LYS A 437 21.69 11.94 15.21
N ASP A 438 21.52 13.26 15.23
CA ASP A 438 22.64 14.19 15.20
C ASP A 438 23.38 14.17 16.54
N ALA A 439 22.66 14.19 17.65
CA ALA A 439 23.25 14.05 18.98
C ALA A 439 24.00 12.72 19.16
N ARG A 440 23.41 11.60 18.69
CA ARG A 440 24.06 10.28 18.74
C ARG A 440 25.31 10.20 17.88
N LEU A 441 25.26 10.74 16.66
CA LEU A 441 26.41 10.80 15.76
C LEU A 441 27.54 11.64 16.34
N ASP A 442 27.18 12.76 16.96
CA ASP A 442 28.12 13.70 17.57
C ASP A 442 28.77 13.11 18.84
N LEU A 443 28.03 12.35 19.65
CA LEU A 443 28.59 11.53 20.72
C LEU A 443 29.59 10.48 20.21
N LEU A 444 29.22 9.75 19.15
CA LEU A 444 30.11 8.74 18.56
C LEU A 444 31.38 9.38 17.99
N ARG A 445 31.27 10.57 17.38
CA ARG A 445 32.43 11.36 16.92
C ARG A 445 33.37 11.70 18.07
N GLY A 446 32.86 12.14 19.22
CA GLY A 446 33.71 12.44 20.39
C GLY A 446 34.53 11.23 20.86
N LEU A 447 33.91 10.04 20.87
CA LEU A 447 34.57 8.78 21.21
C LEU A 447 35.59 8.34 20.15
N LEU A 448 35.30 8.56 18.87
CA LEU A 448 36.17 8.15 17.76
C LEU A 448 37.33 9.12 17.50
N ASP A 449 37.12 10.41 17.74
CA ASP A 449 38.16 11.44 17.60
C ASP A 449 39.24 11.29 18.69
N THR A 450 38.88 10.71 19.85
CA THR A 450 39.80 10.35 20.94
C THR A 450 40.37 8.95 20.74
N ASP A 451 39.71 7.92 21.26
CA ASP A 451 40.18 6.52 21.31
C ASP A 451 39.96 5.72 20.00
N GLY A 452 39.37 6.33 18.98
CA GLY A 452 39.16 5.69 17.68
C GLY A 452 40.39 5.78 16.76
N TRP A 453 40.55 4.80 15.86
CA TRP A 453 41.52 4.89 14.76
C TRP A 453 40.97 4.28 13.47
N VAL A 454 41.61 4.66 12.37
CA VAL A 454 41.35 4.12 11.03
C VAL A 454 42.54 3.26 10.64
N GLU A 455 42.30 1.98 10.37
CA GLU A 455 43.30 1.04 9.84
C GLU A 455 43.74 1.48 8.44
N SER A 456 44.92 1.03 7.98
CA SER A 456 45.43 1.37 6.64
C SER A 456 44.52 0.94 5.48
N TRP A 457 43.68 -0.07 5.69
CA TRP A 457 42.66 -0.53 4.73
C TRP A 457 41.27 0.09 4.96
N GLY A 458 41.16 1.16 5.76
CA GLY A 458 39.96 1.99 5.91
C GLY A 458 38.93 1.47 6.93
N THR A 459 39.25 0.46 7.73
CA THR A 459 38.34 -0.01 8.80
C THR A 459 38.42 0.89 10.03
N VAL A 460 37.27 1.30 10.53
CA VAL A 460 37.16 2.09 11.77
C VAL A 460 37.18 1.18 12.98
N ARG A 461 38.01 1.52 13.96
CA ARG A 461 38.17 0.79 15.21
C ARG A 461 38.02 1.76 16.39
N TYR A 462 37.50 1.24 17.48
CA TYR A 462 37.47 1.90 18.79
C TYR A 462 37.85 0.87 19.86
N SER A 463 38.66 1.25 20.82
CA SER A 463 39.11 0.35 21.90
C SER A 463 38.77 0.94 23.25
N THR A 464 38.33 0.10 24.18
CA THR A 464 38.08 0.50 25.57
C THR A 464 38.36 -0.65 26.53
N ALA A 465 38.64 -0.33 27.80
CA ALA A 465 38.78 -1.32 28.87
C ALA A 465 37.43 -1.68 29.52
N SER A 466 36.36 -0.92 29.24
CA SER A 466 35.03 -1.18 29.77
C SER A 466 34.20 -2.03 28.80
N ALA A 467 33.77 -3.20 29.26
CA ALA A 467 32.86 -4.07 28.51
C ALA A 467 31.51 -3.38 28.25
N GLN A 468 31.01 -2.62 29.23
CA GLN A 468 29.76 -1.88 29.12
C GLN A 468 29.88 -0.79 28.06
N LEU A 469 30.93 0.03 28.10
CA LEU A 469 31.16 1.09 27.12
C LEU A 469 31.32 0.51 25.71
N ALA A 470 32.01 -0.63 25.55
CA ALA A 470 32.11 -1.29 24.25
C ALA A 470 30.74 -1.72 23.70
N ASN A 471 29.89 -2.28 24.57
CA ASN A 471 28.52 -2.66 24.22
C ASN A 471 27.65 -1.44 23.88
N ASP A 472 27.81 -0.34 24.62
CA ASP A 472 27.08 0.91 24.40
C ASP A 472 27.52 1.58 23.08
N VAL A 473 28.82 1.59 22.78
CA VAL A 473 29.35 2.07 21.48
C VAL A 473 28.83 1.22 20.34
N ARG A 474 28.73 -0.09 20.54
CA ARG A 474 28.11 -0.99 19.56
C ARG A 474 26.64 -0.66 19.36
N GLU A 475 25.86 -0.43 20.42
CA GLU A 475 24.46 0.01 20.32
C GLU A 475 24.35 1.36 19.61
N LEU A 476 25.17 2.34 19.99
CA LEU A 476 25.21 3.67 19.40
C LEU A 476 25.51 3.63 17.90
N ALA A 477 26.58 2.93 17.50
CA ALA A 477 26.93 2.78 16.09
C ALA A 477 25.82 2.10 15.28
N ARG A 478 25.21 1.04 15.84
CA ARG A 478 24.08 0.32 15.22
C ARG A 478 22.85 1.20 15.05
N SER A 479 22.60 2.07 16.02
CA SER A 479 21.48 3.00 16.02
C SER A 479 21.62 4.09 14.93
N LEU A 480 22.84 4.29 14.41
CA LEU A 480 23.15 5.21 13.31
C LEU A 480 23.24 4.50 11.94
N GLY A 481 22.80 3.23 11.86
CA GLY A 481 22.88 2.45 10.62
C GLY A 481 24.25 1.82 10.34
N ALA A 482 25.18 1.81 11.31
CA ALA A 482 26.47 1.14 11.17
C ALA A 482 26.42 -0.34 11.55
N TRP A 483 27.19 -1.16 10.85
CA TRP A 483 27.55 -2.50 11.32
C TRP A 483 28.63 -2.37 12.40
N CYS A 484 28.48 -3.05 13.54
CA CYS A 484 29.47 -3.02 14.61
C CYS A 484 29.59 -4.37 15.33
N GLN A 485 30.83 -4.87 15.43
CA GLN A 485 31.20 -6.06 16.19
C GLN A 485 32.20 -5.71 17.28
N VAL A 486 32.06 -6.30 18.46
CA VAL A 486 33.00 -6.19 19.58
C VAL A 486 33.81 -7.49 19.66
N ALA A 487 35.12 -7.36 19.80
CA ALA A 487 36.02 -8.48 20.06
C ALA A 487 36.85 -8.23 21.31
N GLU A 488 37.08 -9.28 22.09
CA GLU A 488 38.01 -9.23 23.22
C GLU A 488 39.45 -9.36 22.73
N LYS A 489 40.33 -8.56 23.31
CA LYS A 489 41.76 -8.56 23.03
C LYS A 489 42.51 -8.64 24.36
N ALA A 490 43.21 -9.75 24.57
CA ALA A 490 44.20 -9.84 25.64
C ALA A 490 45.31 -8.81 25.35
N THR A 491 45.53 -7.90 26.30
CA THR A 491 46.63 -6.94 26.20
C THR A 491 47.83 -7.47 26.96
N SER A 492 49.02 -7.01 26.60
CA SER A 492 50.26 -7.26 27.35
C SER A 492 51.02 -5.97 27.46
N PHE A 493 51.60 -5.69 28.61
CA PHE A 493 52.46 -4.53 28.82
C PHE A 493 53.78 -4.98 29.43
N THR A 494 54.86 -4.31 29.02
CA THR A 494 56.21 -4.68 29.44
C THR A 494 56.58 -3.90 30.69
N VAL A 495 56.90 -4.58 31.79
CA VAL A 495 57.44 -3.96 33.01
C VAL A 495 58.85 -4.51 33.23
N GLY A 496 59.86 -3.66 33.07
CA GLY A 496 61.25 -4.07 33.26
C GLY A 496 61.79 -5.08 32.24
N GLY A 497 61.23 -5.12 31.03
CA GLY A 497 61.63 -6.05 29.95
C GLY A 497 60.82 -7.34 29.87
N GLU A 498 60.01 -7.66 30.89
CA GLU A 498 59.16 -8.86 30.93
C GLU A 498 57.71 -8.54 30.50
N PRO A 499 57.10 -9.34 29.61
CA PRO A 499 55.70 -9.16 29.21
C PRO A 499 54.77 -9.61 30.34
N LYS A 500 54.02 -8.67 30.93
CA LYS A 500 52.93 -8.97 31.85
C LYS A 500 51.58 -8.91 31.13
N ALA A 501 50.68 -9.82 31.51
CA ALA A 501 49.30 -9.79 31.03
C ALA A 501 48.63 -8.49 31.50
N GLY A 502 48.12 -7.71 30.53
CA GLY A 502 47.31 -6.53 30.75
C GLY A 502 45.83 -6.89 30.89
N ALA A 503 45.03 -5.89 31.28
CA ALA A 503 43.59 -6.06 31.36
C ALA A 503 42.98 -6.30 29.97
N THR A 504 41.92 -7.11 29.91
CA THR A 504 41.19 -7.37 28.67
C THR A 504 40.69 -6.06 28.08
N ALA A 505 41.02 -5.80 26.82
CA ALA A 505 40.49 -4.67 26.06
C ALA A 505 39.40 -5.16 25.11
N TYR A 506 38.42 -4.30 24.85
CA TYR A 506 37.30 -4.56 23.95
C TYR A 506 37.45 -3.67 22.74
N VAL A 507 37.54 -4.28 21.55
CA VAL A 507 37.74 -3.57 20.29
C VAL A 507 36.45 -3.62 19.48
N CYS A 508 35.82 -2.46 19.31
CA CYS A 508 34.69 -2.25 18.41
C CYS A 508 35.21 -2.07 16.98
N THR A 509 34.69 -2.84 16.04
CA THR A 509 34.96 -2.72 14.60
C THR A 509 33.72 -2.16 13.93
N ILE A 510 33.81 -0.95 13.38
CA ILE A 510 32.66 -0.19 12.87
C ILE A 510 32.76 -0.08 11.34
N SER A 511 31.63 -0.34 10.66
CA SER A 511 31.46 -0.12 9.22
C SER A 511 30.16 0.65 9.01
N HIS A 512 30.28 1.93 8.65
CA HIS A 512 29.16 2.83 8.42
C HIS A 512 29.00 3.12 6.92
N PRO A 513 27.77 3.33 6.39
CA PRO A 513 27.57 3.66 4.98
C PRO A 513 28.30 4.93 4.54
N ASP A 514 28.47 5.89 5.45
CA ASP A 514 29.29 7.09 5.28
C ASP A 514 30.39 7.13 6.34
N PRO A 515 31.54 6.46 6.15
CA PRO A 515 32.61 6.41 7.15
C PRO A 515 33.20 7.79 7.49
N GLN A 516 33.18 8.74 6.55
CA GLN A 516 33.75 10.08 6.77
C GLN A 516 32.91 10.88 7.76
N SER A 517 31.60 10.65 7.79
CA SER A 517 30.72 11.30 8.78
C SER A 517 31.05 10.95 10.23
N LEU A 518 31.80 9.86 10.49
CA LEU A 518 32.10 9.39 11.85
C LEU A 518 33.23 10.15 12.56
N PHE A 519 34.01 10.94 11.82
CA PHE A 519 35.15 11.68 12.37
C PHE A 519 34.98 13.16 12.07
N LEU A 520 35.38 14.00 13.03
CA LEU A 520 35.57 15.43 12.78
C LEU A 520 37.05 15.75 12.55
N PHE A 521 37.95 14.94 13.10
CA PHE A 521 39.40 15.11 12.96
C PHE A 521 39.89 14.86 11.51
N GLU A 522 40.48 15.87 10.89
CA GLU A 522 40.81 15.86 9.45
C GLU A 522 41.76 14.73 9.06
N GLY A 523 42.81 14.49 9.87
CA GLY A 523 43.79 13.43 9.59
C GLY A 523 43.22 12.00 9.67
N LYS A 524 42.11 11.78 10.38
CA LYS A 524 41.39 10.49 10.40
C LYS A 524 40.45 10.38 9.19
N ARG A 525 39.83 11.48 8.76
CA ARG A 525 38.98 11.55 7.56
C ARG A 525 39.77 11.30 6.28
N GLU A 526 40.97 11.87 6.16
CA GLU A 526 41.86 11.66 5.01
C GLU A 526 42.29 10.20 4.85
N ARG A 527 42.41 9.43 5.94
CA ARG A 527 42.73 8.00 5.87
C ARG A 527 41.60 7.13 5.30
N LEU A 528 40.39 7.68 5.19
CA LEU A 528 39.21 6.98 4.66
C LEU A 528 39.01 7.16 3.14
N THR A 529 39.72 8.10 2.48
CA THR A 529 39.53 8.40 1.04
C THR A 529 40.20 7.40 0.09
N GLY A 530 41.12 6.55 0.58
CA GLY A 530 41.95 5.66 -0.25
C GLY A 530 41.48 4.20 -0.39
N GLY A 531 40.49 3.74 0.38
CA GLY A 531 40.13 2.31 0.46
C GLY A 531 38.72 1.99 -0.07
N ARG A 532 38.61 1.06 -1.04
CA ARG A 532 37.34 0.39 -1.36
C ARG A 532 36.93 -0.52 -0.19
N THR A 533 36.41 0.06 0.90
CA THR A 533 35.84 -0.75 1.98
C THR A 533 34.50 -1.32 1.52
N ARG A 534 34.41 -2.65 1.48
CA ARG A 534 33.18 -3.34 1.13
C ARG A 534 32.19 -3.18 2.29
N ARG A 535 31.01 -2.61 2.01
CA ARG A 535 29.93 -2.42 2.99
C ARG A 535 29.63 -3.75 3.70
N LYS A 536 29.73 -3.77 5.03
CA LYS A 536 29.36 -4.93 5.85
C LYS A 536 27.86 -4.91 6.12
N MET A 537 27.21 -6.06 5.96
CA MET A 537 25.78 -6.26 6.21
C MET A 537 25.59 -7.31 7.33
N PRO A 538 24.47 -7.29 8.08
CA PRO A 538 24.16 -8.30 9.08
C PRO A 538 23.84 -9.62 8.39
N VAL A 539 24.77 -10.58 8.49
CA VAL A 539 24.60 -11.92 7.90
C VAL A 539 23.97 -12.84 8.93
N ILE A 540 22.95 -13.61 8.56
CA ILE A 540 22.32 -14.59 9.44
C ILE A 540 23.28 -15.77 9.65
N VAL A 541 23.70 -15.99 10.90
CA VAL A 541 24.67 -17.03 11.28
C VAL A 541 24.03 -18.24 11.94
N GLY A 542 22.82 -18.11 12.51
CA GLY A 542 22.11 -19.23 13.12
C GLY A 542 20.68 -18.90 13.54
N ILE A 543 19.83 -19.93 13.60
CA ILE A 543 18.45 -19.85 14.08
C ILE A 543 18.21 -21.05 15.00
N GLU A 544 17.97 -20.79 16.28
CA GLU A 544 17.83 -21.83 17.32
C GLU A 544 16.50 -21.64 18.07
N PRO A 545 15.74 -22.72 18.36
CA PRO A 545 14.56 -22.62 19.20
C PRO A 545 14.96 -22.18 20.62
N THR A 546 14.18 -21.28 21.24
CA THR A 546 14.45 -20.79 22.60
C THR A 546 13.41 -21.25 23.61
N ARG A 547 12.17 -20.77 23.52
CA ARG A 547 11.09 -21.06 24.48
C ARG A 547 9.72 -21.04 23.82
N ARG A 548 8.73 -21.68 24.45
CA ARG A 548 7.32 -21.41 24.17
C ARG A 548 6.84 -20.34 25.15
N THR A 549 6.20 -19.29 24.64
CA THR A 549 5.72 -18.17 25.47
C THR A 549 4.55 -17.48 24.78
N ALA A 550 3.79 -16.68 25.52
CA ALA A 550 2.75 -15.83 24.98
C ALA A 550 3.34 -14.85 23.95
N THR A 551 2.68 -14.75 22.81
CA THR A 551 3.08 -13.90 21.70
C THR A 551 1.97 -12.94 21.32
N GLN A 552 2.33 -11.85 20.64
CA GLN A 552 1.44 -10.79 20.19
C GLN A 552 1.91 -10.27 18.85
N CYS A 553 0.99 -9.82 18.02
CA CYS A 553 1.30 -9.11 16.80
C CYS A 553 0.66 -7.72 16.79
N ILE A 554 1.18 -6.82 15.94
CA ILE A 554 0.66 -5.46 15.78
C ILE A 554 0.51 -5.09 14.30
N SER A 555 -0.37 -4.13 14.00
CA SER A 555 -0.45 -3.48 12.68
C SER A 555 -0.09 -2.02 12.77
N VAL A 556 0.39 -1.47 11.64
CA VAL A 556 0.95 -0.12 11.58
C VAL A 556 0.55 0.62 10.29
N SER A 557 0.61 1.95 10.31
CA SER A 557 0.11 2.83 9.24
C SER A 557 1.06 3.06 8.06
N HIS A 558 2.36 2.76 8.19
CA HIS A 558 3.34 3.07 7.15
C HIS A 558 3.10 2.25 5.85
N PRO A 559 3.28 2.83 4.63
CA PRO A 559 2.95 2.16 3.36
C PRO A 559 3.65 0.81 3.12
N SER A 560 4.90 0.68 3.58
CA SER A 560 5.65 -0.58 3.50
C SER A 560 5.10 -1.66 4.46
N ARG A 561 4.22 -1.30 5.40
CA ARG A 561 3.69 -2.11 6.52
C ARG A 561 4.77 -2.75 7.38
N LEU A 562 5.95 -2.15 7.29
CA LEU A 562 7.14 -2.45 8.03
C LEU A 562 7.19 -1.50 9.24
N TYR A 563 7.25 -2.04 10.46
CA TYR A 563 7.71 -1.31 11.66
C TYR A 563 8.95 -1.97 12.28
N VAL A 564 9.92 -1.18 12.77
CA VAL A 564 11.17 -1.70 13.37
C VAL A 564 10.84 -2.53 14.59
N THR A 565 10.69 -3.80 14.28
CA THR A 565 10.92 -4.93 15.12
C THR A 565 12.18 -5.60 14.61
N ASP A 566 12.57 -6.68 15.22
CA ASP A 566 13.16 -7.69 14.37
C ASP A 566 12.15 -8.06 13.26
N ASP A 567 12.40 -7.60 12.03
CA ASP A 567 12.05 -8.08 10.67
C ASP A 567 10.65 -8.62 10.25
N TYR A 568 9.63 -7.79 9.95
CA TYR A 568 8.94 -7.54 8.63
C TYR A 568 8.31 -8.60 7.58
N VAL A 569 6.96 -8.95 7.61
CA VAL A 569 5.90 -9.12 6.48
C VAL A 569 4.95 -10.39 6.46
N VAL A 570 3.90 -10.52 5.58
CA VAL A 570 2.57 -11.28 5.66
C VAL A 570 2.04 -11.92 4.32
N THR A 571 1.06 -12.90 4.31
CA THR A 571 -0.29 -12.97 3.58
C THR A 571 -0.88 -14.37 3.16
N HIS A 572 -2.24 -14.53 3.12
CA HIS A 572 -3.01 -15.74 2.67
C HIS A 572 -4.42 -15.54 2.02
N ASN A 573 -5.02 -14.35 1.92
CA ASN A 573 -6.43 -14.23 1.43
C ASN A 573 -6.57 -14.15 -0.11
N THR A 574 -5.58 -13.60 -0.80
CA THR A 574 -5.53 -13.50 -2.26
C THR A 574 -5.58 -14.86 -2.97
N ALA A 575 -5.20 -15.96 -2.30
CA ALA A 575 -5.11 -17.28 -2.92
C ALA A 575 -6.47 -17.84 -3.38
N PHE A 576 -7.54 -17.63 -2.61
CA PHE A 576 -8.86 -18.17 -2.93
C PHE A 576 -9.44 -17.54 -4.21
N SER A 577 -9.50 -16.20 -4.26
CA SER A 577 -10.01 -15.48 -5.44
C SER A 577 -9.15 -15.74 -6.68
N MET A 578 -7.83 -15.88 -6.50
CA MET A 578 -6.93 -16.17 -7.62
C MET A 578 -7.05 -17.60 -8.14
N ASN A 579 -7.41 -18.60 -7.32
CA ASN A 579 -7.71 -19.95 -7.83
C ASN A 579 -9.00 -19.99 -8.64
N ILE A 580 -10.02 -19.18 -8.28
CA ILE A 580 -11.22 -19.00 -9.11
C ILE A 580 -10.84 -18.34 -10.45
N GLY A 581 -10.08 -17.25 -10.40
CA GLY A 581 -9.60 -16.57 -11.62
C GLY A 581 -8.75 -17.46 -12.51
N GLU A 582 -7.87 -18.29 -11.93
CA GLU A 582 -7.10 -19.32 -12.61
C GLU A 582 -8.02 -20.31 -13.32
N TYR A 583 -9.02 -20.86 -12.64
CA TYR A 583 -9.96 -21.82 -13.25
C TYR A 583 -10.74 -21.20 -14.42
N VAL A 584 -11.26 -19.99 -14.25
CA VAL A 584 -12.03 -19.30 -15.30
C VAL A 584 -11.16 -18.98 -16.52
N ALA A 585 -9.93 -18.55 -16.31
CA ALA A 585 -9.02 -18.19 -17.41
C ALA A 585 -8.43 -19.42 -18.12
N VAL A 586 -8.07 -20.46 -17.38
CA VAL A 586 -7.29 -21.61 -17.89
C VAL A 586 -8.19 -22.78 -18.29
N GLU A 587 -9.16 -23.17 -17.46
CA GLU A 587 -10.00 -24.35 -17.71
C GLU A 587 -11.30 -23.98 -18.43
N TYR A 588 -11.92 -22.85 -18.09
CA TYR A 588 -13.15 -22.39 -18.73
C TYR A 588 -12.90 -21.51 -19.99
N GLY A 589 -11.70 -20.92 -20.11
CA GLY A 589 -11.25 -20.21 -21.31
C GLY A 589 -11.86 -18.82 -21.52
N LEU A 590 -12.41 -18.18 -20.47
CA LEU A 590 -12.92 -16.81 -20.56
C LEU A 590 -11.88 -15.78 -20.08
N PRO A 591 -11.83 -14.58 -20.67
CA PRO A 591 -10.88 -13.56 -20.24
C PRO A 591 -11.16 -13.01 -18.84
N VAL A 592 -10.12 -12.92 -18.01
CA VAL A 592 -10.19 -12.49 -16.61
C VAL A 592 -9.33 -11.25 -16.39
N ALA A 593 -9.90 -10.23 -15.75
CA ALA A 593 -9.18 -9.02 -15.36
C ALA A 593 -8.88 -9.04 -13.85
N VAL A 594 -7.63 -8.77 -13.45
CA VAL A 594 -7.18 -8.73 -12.05
C VAL A 594 -6.59 -7.36 -11.75
N PHE A 595 -7.21 -6.62 -10.85
CA PHE A 595 -6.70 -5.37 -10.29
C PHE A 595 -6.05 -5.65 -8.94
N SER A 596 -4.73 -5.69 -8.89
CA SER A 596 -3.95 -6.03 -7.70
C SER A 596 -3.25 -4.79 -7.15
N MET A 597 -3.80 -4.26 -6.06
CA MET A 597 -3.28 -3.07 -5.38
C MET A 597 -2.41 -3.43 -4.17
N GLU A 598 -2.50 -4.68 -3.68
CA GLU A 598 -1.69 -5.17 -2.57
C GLU A 598 -0.41 -5.89 -3.03
N MET A 599 -0.45 -6.60 -4.17
CA MET A 599 0.62 -7.50 -4.60
C MET A 599 1.12 -7.22 -6.03
N PRO A 600 2.44 -7.23 -6.29
CA PRO A 600 2.96 -7.13 -7.64
C PRO A 600 2.50 -8.31 -8.53
N GLY A 601 2.24 -8.05 -9.81
CA GLY A 601 1.75 -9.05 -10.75
C GLY A 601 2.66 -10.28 -10.87
N THR A 602 3.98 -10.08 -10.80
CA THR A 602 4.96 -11.18 -10.80
C THR A 602 4.78 -12.17 -9.64
N GLN A 603 4.38 -11.69 -8.46
CA GLN A 603 4.13 -12.56 -7.30
C GLN A 603 2.82 -13.34 -7.44
N LEU A 604 1.80 -12.72 -8.06
CA LEU A 604 0.54 -13.38 -8.37
C LEU A 604 0.74 -14.50 -9.40
N VAL A 605 1.46 -14.22 -10.49
CA VAL A 605 1.77 -15.21 -11.54
C VAL A 605 2.54 -16.40 -10.96
N MET A 606 3.54 -16.16 -10.11
CA MET A 606 4.29 -17.24 -9.44
C MET A 606 3.37 -18.12 -8.59
N ARG A 607 2.42 -17.52 -7.85
CA ARG A 607 1.43 -18.26 -7.07
C ARG A 607 0.53 -19.12 -7.94
N MET A 608 0.03 -18.56 -9.05
CA MET A 608 -0.83 -19.27 -9.98
C MET A 608 -0.09 -20.43 -10.68
N LEU A 609 1.16 -20.23 -11.12
CA LEU A 609 1.96 -21.31 -11.69
C LEU A 609 2.16 -22.47 -10.70
N GLY A 610 2.36 -22.17 -9.41
CA GLY A 610 2.48 -23.21 -8.40
C GLY A 610 1.15 -23.91 -8.06
N SER A 611 0.03 -23.20 -8.18
CA SER A 611 -1.31 -23.80 -8.09
C SER A 611 -1.62 -24.72 -9.28
N ILE A 612 -1.42 -24.26 -10.52
CA ILE A 612 -1.67 -25.04 -11.75
C ILE A 612 -0.76 -26.27 -11.79
N GLY A 613 0.54 -26.06 -11.57
CA GLY A 613 1.54 -27.12 -11.65
C GLY A 613 1.56 -28.05 -10.43
N ARG A 614 0.78 -27.76 -9.37
CA ARG A 614 0.89 -28.38 -8.04
C ARG A 614 2.36 -28.40 -7.58
N LEU A 615 3.03 -27.28 -7.79
CA LEU A 615 4.43 -27.07 -7.49
C LEU A 615 4.55 -26.35 -6.16
N ASP A 616 5.44 -26.85 -5.33
CA ASP A 616 5.74 -26.24 -4.04
C ASP A 616 6.21 -24.79 -4.25
N GLN A 617 5.46 -23.84 -3.66
CA GLN A 617 5.71 -22.40 -3.82
C GLN A 617 7.10 -22.00 -3.32
N HIS A 618 7.59 -22.69 -2.29
CA HIS A 618 8.93 -22.48 -1.78
C HIS A 618 9.98 -22.96 -2.78
N ARG A 619 9.80 -24.12 -3.43
CA ARG A 619 10.72 -24.62 -4.48
C ARG A 619 10.73 -23.72 -5.71
N MET A 620 9.56 -23.27 -6.16
CA MET A 620 9.44 -22.33 -7.28
C MET A 620 10.12 -20.99 -6.99
N ARG A 621 9.80 -20.37 -5.85
CA ARG A 621 10.40 -19.09 -5.45
C ARG A 621 11.90 -19.19 -5.22
N THR A 622 12.37 -20.35 -4.74
CA THR A 622 13.80 -20.56 -4.51
C THR A 622 14.58 -20.93 -5.78
N GLY A 623 13.91 -21.35 -6.85
CA GLY A 623 14.52 -21.85 -8.09
C GLY A 623 15.07 -23.28 -7.96
N ARG A 624 14.55 -24.06 -7.00
CA ARG A 624 15.04 -25.40 -6.65
C ARG A 624 14.05 -26.47 -7.05
N LEU A 625 13.73 -26.47 -8.33
CA LEU A 625 12.88 -27.46 -8.96
C LEU A 625 13.66 -28.76 -9.09
N THR A 626 13.03 -29.86 -8.72
CA THR A 626 13.52 -31.20 -9.02
C THR A 626 13.32 -31.51 -10.51
N ASP A 627 13.97 -32.56 -11.03
CA ASP A 627 13.79 -32.98 -12.43
C ASP A 627 12.32 -33.34 -12.74
N GLU A 628 11.53 -33.71 -11.72
CA GLU A 628 10.07 -33.95 -11.83
C GLU A 628 9.23 -32.66 -11.79
N ASP A 629 9.76 -31.57 -11.23
CA ASP A 629 9.08 -30.29 -11.13
C ASP A 629 9.16 -29.50 -12.44
N TRP A 630 10.25 -29.67 -13.21
CA TRP A 630 10.43 -28.98 -14.49
C TRP A 630 9.32 -29.29 -15.51
N PRO A 631 8.93 -30.56 -15.77
CA PRO A 631 7.80 -30.87 -16.63
C PRO A 631 6.49 -30.23 -16.18
N LYS A 632 6.21 -30.23 -14.87
CA LYS A 632 5.00 -29.61 -14.29
C LYS A 632 5.01 -28.09 -14.47
N LEU A 633 6.18 -27.45 -14.31
CA LEU A 633 6.33 -26.01 -14.53
C LEU A 633 6.13 -25.67 -16.00
N THR A 634 6.76 -26.40 -16.91
CA THR A 634 6.59 -26.20 -18.35
C THR A 634 5.12 -26.34 -18.75
N HIS A 635 4.43 -27.37 -18.24
CA HIS A 635 3.00 -27.56 -18.46
C HIS A 635 2.16 -26.39 -17.92
N ALA A 636 2.46 -25.92 -16.70
CA ALA A 636 1.76 -24.78 -16.10
C ALA A 636 2.01 -23.47 -16.87
N VAL A 637 3.24 -23.22 -17.34
CA VAL A 637 3.60 -22.06 -18.16
C VAL A 637 2.89 -22.11 -19.50
N GLN A 638 2.81 -23.27 -20.14
CA GLN A 638 2.10 -23.43 -21.41
C GLN A 638 0.60 -23.11 -21.24
N LYS A 639 -0.06 -23.75 -20.27
CA LYS A 639 -1.45 -23.47 -19.93
C LYS A 639 -1.71 -21.98 -19.63
N MET A 640 -0.81 -21.35 -18.88
CA MET A 640 -0.93 -19.93 -18.52
C MET A 640 -0.72 -19.01 -19.72
N SER A 641 0.20 -19.35 -20.63
CA SER A 641 0.48 -18.55 -21.83
C SER A 641 -0.68 -18.54 -22.84
N GLU A 642 -1.52 -19.58 -22.82
CA GLU A 642 -2.71 -19.70 -23.65
C GLU A 642 -3.94 -19.03 -22.99
N ALA A 643 -3.89 -18.81 -21.68
CA ALA A 643 -4.99 -18.23 -20.90
C ALA A 643 -5.10 -16.71 -21.09
N GLN A 644 -6.32 -16.20 -21.14
CA GLN A 644 -6.59 -14.77 -21.29
C GLN A 644 -6.68 -14.08 -19.92
N LEU A 645 -5.55 -13.99 -19.20
CA LEU A 645 -5.46 -13.36 -17.88
C LEU A 645 -4.73 -12.02 -17.96
N PHE A 646 -5.37 -10.94 -17.52
CA PHE A 646 -4.83 -9.58 -17.56
C PHE A 646 -4.67 -9.03 -16.14
N ILE A 647 -3.45 -8.61 -15.77
CA ILE A 647 -3.14 -8.09 -14.42
C ILE A 647 -2.77 -6.61 -14.50
N ASP A 648 -3.41 -5.79 -13.67
CA ASP A 648 -3.09 -4.40 -13.43
C ASP A 648 -2.60 -4.23 -11.98
N GLU A 649 -1.33 -3.84 -11.81
CA GLU A 649 -0.69 -3.67 -10.50
C GLU A 649 -0.68 -2.20 -10.01
N THR A 650 -1.51 -1.34 -10.60
CA THR A 650 -1.59 0.06 -10.21
C THR A 650 -2.21 0.19 -8.81
N GLY A 651 -1.45 0.76 -7.87
CA GLY A 651 -1.93 1.01 -6.51
C GLY A 651 -2.85 2.22 -6.40
N GLY A 652 -3.77 2.20 -5.44
CA GLY A 652 -4.60 3.36 -5.10
C GLY A 652 -5.63 3.78 -6.16
N LEU A 653 -6.01 2.87 -7.07
CA LEU A 653 -6.96 3.16 -8.15
C LEU A 653 -8.29 3.67 -7.61
N ASN A 654 -8.82 4.70 -8.25
CA ASN A 654 -10.19 5.14 -8.00
C ASN A 654 -11.22 4.29 -8.79
N PRO A 655 -12.50 4.28 -8.42
CA PRO A 655 -13.51 3.49 -9.11
C PRO A 655 -13.71 3.84 -10.59
N MET A 656 -13.51 5.11 -10.96
CA MET A 656 -13.67 5.59 -12.34
C MET A 656 -12.57 5.06 -13.25
N GLU A 657 -11.32 5.11 -12.81
CA GLU A 657 -10.15 4.56 -13.49
C GLU A 657 -10.31 3.06 -13.70
N LEU A 658 -10.72 2.33 -12.65
CA LEU A 658 -10.97 0.89 -12.73
C LEU A 658 -12.04 0.58 -13.78
N ARG A 659 -13.17 1.30 -13.79
CA ARG A 659 -14.25 1.17 -14.77
C ARG A 659 -13.77 1.48 -16.20
N SER A 660 -13.00 2.55 -16.40
CA SER A 660 -12.43 2.91 -17.71
C SER A 660 -11.53 1.80 -18.26
N ARG A 661 -10.64 1.26 -17.42
CA ARG A 661 -9.71 0.18 -17.78
C ARG A 661 -10.46 -1.13 -18.07
N ALA A 662 -11.43 -1.50 -17.24
CA ALA A 662 -12.27 -2.68 -17.44
C ALA A 662 -13.07 -2.61 -18.75
N ARG A 663 -13.70 -1.45 -19.06
CA ARG A 663 -14.40 -1.22 -20.32
C ARG A 663 -13.49 -1.32 -21.54
N ARG A 664 -12.28 -0.77 -21.46
CA ARG A 664 -11.30 -0.84 -22.55
C ARG A 664 -10.92 -2.29 -22.82
N LEU A 665 -10.68 -3.08 -21.78
CA LEU A 665 -10.34 -4.49 -21.92
C LEU A 665 -11.52 -5.32 -22.43
N ALA A 666 -12.73 -5.10 -21.90
CA ALA A 666 -13.94 -5.77 -22.38
C ALA A 666 -14.18 -5.54 -23.89
N ARG A 667 -13.95 -4.32 -24.39
CA ARG A 667 -14.03 -4.02 -25.83
C ARG A 667 -12.98 -4.74 -26.66
N GLN A 668 -11.77 -4.94 -26.13
CA GLN A 668 -10.70 -5.67 -26.82
C GLN A 668 -10.98 -7.18 -26.88
N CYS A 669 -11.52 -7.75 -25.80
CA CYS A 669 -11.79 -9.18 -25.67
C CYS A 669 -13.22 -9.59 -26.09
N GLY A 670 -14.10 -8.62 -26.40
CA GLY A 670 -15.52 -8.84 -26.66
C GLY A 670 -16.36 -8.90 -25.37
N LYS A 671 -16.09 -9.88 -24.50
CA LYS A 671 -16.75 -10.04 -23.19
C LYS A 671 -15.77 -10.60 -22.17
N LEU A 672 -15.74 -10.03 -20.96
CA LEU A 672 -14.96 -10.59 -19.84
C LEU A 672 -15.75 -11.70 -19.13
N GLY A 673 -15.06 -12.72 -18.66
CA GLY A 673 -15.65 -13.78 -17.83
C GLY A 673 -15.68 -13.45 -16.34
N LEU A 674 -14.71 -12.65 -15.86
CA LEU A 674 -14.57 -12.31 -14.44
C LEU A 674 -13.69 -11.06 -14.25
N ILE A 675 -14.02 -10.25 -13.25
CA ILE A 675 -13.16 -9.16 -12.75
C ILE A 675 -12.82 -9.43 -11.28
N ILE A 676 -11.55 -9.33 -10.89
CA ILE A 676 -11.07 -9.51 -9.51
C ILE A 676 -10.41 -8.21 -9.04
N VAL A 677 -10.74 -7.76 -7.82
CA VAL A 677 -10.17 -6.54 -7.20
C VAL A 677 -9.56 -6.87 -5.83
N ASP A 678 -8.24 -6.75 -5.69
CA ASP A 678 -7.46 -7.05 -4.47
C ASP A 678 -6.76 -5.80 -3.90
N TYR A 679 -7.24 -5.17 -2.84
CA TYR A 679 -8.52 -5.34 -2.13
C TYR A 679 -9.21 -3.98 -1.98
N LEU A 680 -10.53 -3.98 -1.77
CA LEU A 680 -11.39 -2.78 -1.80
C LEU A 680 -10.87 -1.61 -0.96
N GLN A 681 -10.40 -1.89 0.26
CA GLN A 681 -9.93 -0.86 1.17
C GLN A 681 -8.56 -0.26 0.78
N LEU A 682 -7.97 -0.60 -0.38
CA LEU A 682 -6.83 0.11 -0.97
C LEU A 682 -7.22 1.10 -2.08
N MET A 683 -8.48 1.10 -2.50
CA MET A 683 -8.98 2.08 -3.46
C MET A 683 -9.10 3.46 -2.82
N SER A 684 -8.81 4.48 -3.62
CA SER A 684 -9.00 5.89 -3.26
C SER A 684 -10.42 6.35 -3.65
N GLY A 685 -11.05 7.14 -2.79
CA GLY A 685 -12.31 7.82 -3.12
C GLY A 685 -12.08 9.00 -4.07
N SER A 686 -13.14 9.47 -4.70
CA SER A 686 -13.10 10.58 -5.67
C SER A 686 -12.88 11.95 -5.00
N SER A 687 -13.19 12.06 -3.70
CA SER A 687 -13.22 13.32 -2.93
C SER A 687 -12.23 13.29 -1.76
N GLN A 688 -11.27 14.22 -1.71
CA GLN A 688 -10.37 14.36 -0.54
C GLN A 688 -11.13 14.89 0.69
N GLY A 689 -11.14 14.13 1.78
CA GLY A 689 -11.61 14.56 3.10
C GLY A 689 -12.92 13.94 3.61
N GLU A 690 -13.50 12.97 2.89
CA GLU A 690 -14.69 12.26 3.35
C GLU A 690 -14.40 11.15 4.37
N ASN A 691 -15.43 10.77 5.13
CA ASN A 691 -15.35 9.64 6.05
C ASN A 691 -15.17 8.33 5.24
N ARG A 692 -14.27 7.45 5.69
CA ARG A 692 -13.92 6.19 5.00
C ARG A 692 -15.13 5.30 4.67
N ALA A 693 -16.16 5.33 5.52
CA ALA A 693 -17.41 4.61 5.27
C ALA A 693 -18.15 5.11 4.02
N THR A 694 -18.13 6.41 3.74
CA THR A 694 -18.74 7.01 2.56
C THR A 694 -17.98 6.63 1.31
N GLU A 695 -16.64 6.72 1.33
CA GLU A 695 -15.78 6.29 0.22
C GLU A 695 -16.02 4.82 -0.14
N ILE A 696 -16.05 3.94 0.87
CA ILE A 696 -16.29 2.50 0.64
C ILE A 696 -17.69 2.27 0.04
N SER A 697 -18.69 3.08 0.44
CA SER A 697 -20.05 3.01 -0.10
C SER A 697 -20.16 3.53 -1.54
N GLU A 698 -19.30 4.45 -1.94
CA GLU A 698 -19.18 4.91 -3.32
C GLU A 698 -18.51 3.82 -4.17
N ILE A 699 -17.41 3.24 -3.67
CA ILE A 699 -16.66 2.16 -4.33
C ILE A 699 -17.57 0.95 -4.58
N SER A 700 -18.33 0.49 -3.56
CA SER A 700 -19.21 -0.68 -3.69
C SER A 700 -20.31 -0.47 -4.74
N ARG A 701 -20.95 0.70 -4.75
CA ARG A 701 -21.98 1.07 -5.73
C ARG A 701 -21.41 1.18 -7.14
N SER A 702 -20.21 1.74 -7.28
CA SER A 702 -19.53 1.85 -8.57
C SER A 702 -19.18 0.49 -9.13
N LEU A 703 -18.64 -0.43 -8.31
CA LEU A 703 -18.34 -1.81 -8.72
C LEU A 703 -19.60 -2.60 -9.06
N LYS A 704 -20.69 -2.43 -8.31
CA LYS A 704 -21.99 -3.06 -8.64
C LYS A 704 -22.54 -2.53 -9.97
N SER A 705 -22.39 -1.24 -10.22
CA SER A 705 -22.80 -0.62 -11.49
C SER A 705 -21.94 -1.13 -12.65
N LEU A 706 -20.62 -1.27 -12.45
CA LEU A 706 -19.71 -1.86 -13.42
C LEU A 706 -20.08 -3.32 -13.76
N ALA A 707 -20.38 -4.13 -12.75
CA ALA A 707 -20.80 -5.52 -12.92
C ALA A 707 -22.03 -5.60 -13.82
N LYS A 708 -23.07 -4.81 -13.52
CA LYS A 708 -24.33 -4.76 -14.28
C LYS A 708 -24.15 -4.25 -15.70
N GLU A 709 -23.31 -3.23 -15.86
CA GLU A 709 -23.09 -2.59 -17.15
C GLU A 709 -22.36 -3.52 -18.13
N LEU A 710 -21.33 -4.22 -17.65
CA LEU A 710 -20.56 -5.14 -18.50
C LEU A 710 -21.21 -6.52 -18.61
N ASP A 711 -22.22 -6.83 -17.79
CA ASP A 711 -22.78 -8.18 -17.62
C ASP A 711 -21.69 -9.20 -17.25
N VAL A 712 -20.87 -8.86 -16.25
CA VAL A 712 -19.71 -9.65 -15.79
C VAL A 712 -19.74 -9.78 -14.26
N PRO A 713 -19.44 -10.97 -13.69
CA PRO A 713 -19.28 -11.11 -12.25
C PRO A 713 -18.02 -10.35 -11.77
N VAL A 714 -18.15 -9.62 -10.67
CA VAL A 714 -17.04 -8.88 -10.04
C VAL A 714 -16.77 -9.44 -8.66
N ILE A 715 -15.59 -10.03 -8.45
CA ILE A 715 -15.09 -10.44 -7.14
C ILE A 715 -14.28 -9.30 -6.55
N ALA A 716 -14.65 -8.84 -5.37
CA ALA A 716 -13.88 -7.85 -4.63
C ALA A 716 -13.47 -8.39 -3.26
N LEU A 717 -12.16 -8.36 -2.98
CA LEU A 717 -11.64 -8.78 -1.69
C LEU A 717 -11.87 -7.69 -0.64
N SER A 718 -12.32 -8.10 0.54
CA SER A 718 -12.54 -7.22 1.69
C SER A 718 -11.91 -7.79 2.94
N GLN A 719 -11.30 -6.94 3.75
CA GLN A 719 -10.80 -7.36 5.07
C GLN A 719 -11.92 -7.29 6.12
N LEU A 720 -11.93 -8.27 7.02
CA LEU A 720 -12.87 -8.30 8.15
C LEU A 720 -12.37 -7.48 9.34
N ASN A 721 -13.31 -6.92 10.10
CA ASN A 721 -13.07 -6.30 11.38
C ASN A 721 -12.49 -7.32 12.39
N ARG A 722 -11.73 -6.81 13.34
CA ARG A 722 -10.98 -7.61 14.32
C ARG A 722 -11.80 -7.98 15.55
N GLY A 723 -12.99 -7.37 15.74
CA GLY A 723 -13.94 -7.72 16.80
C GLY A 723 -14.40 -9.19 16.75
N LEU A 724 -14.37 -9.79 15.56
CA LEU A 724 -14.54 -11.24 15.35
C LEU A 724 -13.64 -12.07 16.28
N GLU A 725 -12.40 -11.64 16.50
CA GLU A 725 -11.40 -12.37 17.30
C GLU A 725 -11.64 -12.28 18.80
N GLN A 726 -12.59 -11.46 19.27
CA GLN A 726 -12.95 -11.40 20.69
C GLN A 726 -14.12 -12.33 21.01
N ARG A 727 -14.86 -12.79 19.99
CA ARG A 727 -15.98 -13.70 20.17
C ARG A 727 -15.49 -15.11 20.51
N PRO A 728 -16.23 -15.90 21.30
CA PRO A 728 -15.93 -17.31 21.49
C PRO A 728 -15.92 -18.08 20.16
N ASN A 729 -16.89 -17.79 19.28
CA ASN A 729 -16.93 -18.32 17.92
C ASN A 729 -16.24 -17.36 16.95
N LYS A 730 -15.15 -17.82 16.33
CA LYS A 730 -14.31 -17.06 15.40
C LYS A 730 -14.80 -17.14 13.94
N ARG A 731 -15.90 -17.82 13.66
CA ARG A 731 -16.51 -17.80 12.32
C ARG A 731 -16.97 -16.39 11.99
N PRO A 732 -16.60 -15.84 10.83
CA PRO A 732 -17.07 -14.53 10.41
C PRO A 732 -18.58 -14.48 10.20
N VAL A 733 -19.16 -13.31 10.45
CA VAL A 733 -20.55 -12.99 10.16
C VAL A 733 -20.64 -11.60 9.53
N MET A 734 -21.81 -11.26 9.01
CA MET A 734 -22.07 -9.99 8.33
C MET A 734 -21.62 -8.74 9.09
N SER A 735 -21.85 -8.68 10.41
CA SER A 735 -21.43 -7.55 11.26
C SER A 735 -19.92 -7.31 11.30
N ASP A 736 -19.11 -8.27 10.87
CA ASP A 736 -17.65 -8.14 10.83
C ASP A 736 -17.17 -7.31 9.63
N LEU A 737 -18.02 -7.02 8.64
CA LEU A 737 -17.74 -6.08 7.56
C LEU A 737 -17.95 -4.62 8.05
N ARG A 738 -17.15 -4.15 9.03
CA ARG A 738 -17.28 -2.80 9.61
C ARG A 738 -16.98 -1.71 8.56
N GLU A 739 -17.58 -0.53 8.73
CA GLU A 739 -17.48 0.65 7.85
C GLU A 739 -18.22 0.51 6.50
N SER A 740 -19.11 -0.49 6.38
CA SER A 740 -19.60 -0.91 5.06
C SER A 740 -21.04 -1.42 4.99
N GLY A 741 -21.99 -0.81 5.72
CA GLY A 741 -23.41 -1.14 5.56
C GLY A 741 -23.87 -1.10 4.08
N ALA A 742 -23.24 -0.26 3.25
CA ALA A 742 -23.44 -0.26 1.81
C ALA A 742 -22.88 -1.50 1.09
N ILE A 743 -21.68 -2.01 1.44
CA ILE A 743 -21.16 -3.27 0.87
C ILE A 743 -22.16 -4.40 1.11
N GLU A 744 -22.67 -4.51 2.34
CA GLU A 744 -23.67 -5.52 2.67
C GLU A 744 -24.93 -5.38 1.81
N GLN A 745 -25.39 -4.16 1.52
CA GLN A 745 -26.58 -3.93 0.69
C GLN A 745 -26.32 -4.20 -0.79
N ASP A 746 -25.20 -3.71 -1.32
CA ASP A 746 -24.84 -3.71 -2.73
C ASP A 746 -24.40 -5.08 -3.25
N ALA A 747 -23.71 -5.86 -2.41
CA ALA A 747 -23.26 -7.20 -2.77
C ALA A 747 -24.45 -8.16 -3.00
N ASP A 748 -24.33 -9.02 -3.99
CA ASP A 748 -25.29 -10.09 -4.24
C ASP A 748 -24.89 -11.35 -3.48
N VAL A 749 -23.59 -11.63 -3.43
CA VAL A 749 -23.00 -12.78 -2.75
C VAL A 749 -21.90 -12.31 -1.80
N ILE A 750 -21.87 -12.85 -0.58
CA ILE A 750 -20.80 -12.59 0.40
C ILE A 750 -20.27 -13.93 0.91
N LEU A 751 -18.98 -14.15 0.67
CA LEU A 751 -18.24 -15.33 1.04
C LEU A 751 -17.24 -14.99 2.14
N PHE A 752 -17.30 -15.70 3.25
CA PHE A 752 -16.32 -15.60 4.32
C PHE A 752 -15.39 -16.81 4.34
N ILE A 753 -14.09 -16.55 4.47
CA ILE A 753 -13.09 -17.62 4.59
C ILE A 753 -12.78 -17.84 6.07
N TYR A 754 -13.00 -19.05 6.55
CA TYR A 754 -12.65 -19.48 7.89
C TYR A 754 -11.76 -20.74 7.84
N ARG A 755 -10.68 -20.74 8.61
CA ARG A 755 -9.80 -21.90 8.77
C ARG A 755 -9.65 -22.17 10.26
N ASP A 756 -10.14 -23.30 10.72
CA ASP A 756 -10.14 -23.61 12.15
C ASP A 756 -8.72 -23.80 12.69
N GLU A 757 -7.85 -24.48 11.93
CA GLU A 757 -6.44 -24.72 12.26
C GLU A 757 -5.64 -23.44 12.54
N VAL A 758 -6.09 -22.30 12.02
CA VAL A 758 -5.46 -20.99 12.21
C VAL A 758 -5.71 -20.47 13.63
N TYR A 759 -6.87 -20.78 14.22
CA TYR A 759 -7.24 -20.37 15.58
C TYR A 759 -7.01 -21.47 16.61
N ASN A 760 -7.08 -22.73 16.17
CA ASN A 760 -7.01 -23.93 17.00
C ASN A 760 -5.89 -24.86 16.49
N PRO A 761 -4.66 -24.79 17.04
CA PRO A 761 -3.51 -25.56 16.56
C PRO A 761 -3.68 -27.09 16.64
N ASP A 762 -4.56 -27.59 17.51
CA ASP A 762 -4.87 -29.01 17.68
C ASP A 762 -6.17 -29.43 16.97
N SER A 763 -6.69 -28.58 16.08
CA SER A 763 -7.92 -28.86 15.33
C SER A 763 -7.83 -30.20 14.58
N PRO A 764 -8.87 -31.04 14.63
CA PRO A 764 -8.96 -32.25 13.82
C PRO A 764 -9.17 -31.92 12.33
N ASP A 765 -9.59 -30.69 12.00
CA ASP A 765 -9.93 -30.23 10.65
C ASP A 765 -8.72 -29.54 9.94
N LYS A 766 -7.48 -29.96 10.23
CA LYS A 766 -6.27 -29.42 9.59
C LYS A 766 -6.27 -29.59 8.08
N GLY A 767 -5.79 -28.58 7.36
CA GLY A 767 -5.79 -28.53 5.91
C GLY A 767 -7.18 -28.33 5.28
N THR A 768 -8.21 -27.99 6.07
CA THR A 768 -9.53 -27.64 5.56
C THR A 768 -9.80 -26.14 5.69
N ALA A 769 -10.56 -25.61 4.74
CA ALA A 769 -11.07 -24.25 4.78
C ALA A 769 -12.59 -24.27 4.61
N GLU A 770 -13.28 -23.57 5.50
CA GLU A 770 -14.73 -23.37 5.46
C GLU A 770 -15.01 -22.06 4.73
N ILE A 771 -15.69 -22.14 3.58
CA ILE A 771 -16.21 -21.00 2.83
C ILE A 771 -17.66 -20.81 3.26
N ILE A 772 -17.91 -19.82 4.11
CA ILE A 772 -19.23 -19.52 4.65
C ILE A 772 -19.92 -18.54 3.71
N ILE A 773 -20.97 -18.98 3.04
CA ILE A 773 -21.85 -18.11 2.26
C ILE A 773 -22.72 -17.34 3.25
N GLY A 774 -22.29 -16.13 3.60
CA GLY A 774 -22.99 -15.26 4.56
C GLY A 774 -24.19 -14.54 3.96
N LYS A 775 -24.16 -14.29 2.65
CA LYS A 775 -25.25 -13.71 1.88
C LYS A 775 -25.28 -14.30 0.47
N GLN A 776 -26.46 -14.61 -0.03
CA GLN A 776 -26.73 -15.00 -1.41
C GLN A 776 -28.15 -14.54 -1.75
N ARG A 777 -28.33 -13.78 -2.83
CA ARG A 777 -29.64 -13.28 -3.29
C ARG A 777 -30.45 -14.35 -4.03
N ASN A 778 -29.78 -15.23 -4.75
CA ASN A 778 -30.40 -16.12 -5.74
C ASN A 778 -30.39 -17.61 -5.33
N GLY A 779 -30.10 -17.92 -4.06
CA GLY A 779 -29.86 -19.30 -3.62
C GLY A 779 -29.64 -19.44 -2.11
N PRO A 780 -29.32 -20.65 -1.64
CA PRO A 780 -29.15 -20.94 -0.22
C PRO A 780 -27.86 -20.34 0.36
N ILE A 781 -27.88 -20.08 1.67
CA ILE A 781 -26.71 -19.71 2.48
C ILE A 781 -26.19 -20.92 3.27
N GLY A 782 -24.94 -20.90 3.69
CA GLY A 782 -24.35 -21.96 4.51
C GLY A 782 -22.86 -22.17 4.28
N PRO A 783 -22.23 -23.03 5.07
CA PRO A 783 -20.81 -23.35 4.93
C PRO A 783 -20.54 -24.42 3.89
N VAL A 784 -19.54 -24.19 3.05
CA VAL A 784 -18.95 -25.16 2.13
C VAL A 784 -17.55 -25.50 2.60
N ARG A 785 -17.20 -26.79 2.68
CA ARG A 785 -15.83 -27.22 3.03
C ARG A 785 -15.00 -27.39 1.76
N LEU A 786 -13.79 -26.86 1.78
CA LEU A 786 -12.75 -27.06 0.77
C LEU A 786 -11.48 -27.59 1.42
N THR A 787 -10.64 -28.25 0.62
CA THR A 787 -9.28 -28.64 1.03
C THR A 787 -8.33 -27.49 0.72
N PHE A 788 -7.53 -27.06 1.69
CA PHE A 788 -6.51 -26.03 1.49
C PHE A 788 -5.10 -26.65 1.49
N LEU A 789 -4.48 -26.66 0.32
CA LEU A 789 -3.10 -27.11 0.11
C LEU A 789 -2.15 -25.91 0.19
N GLY A 790 -1.81 -25.51 1.41
CA GLY A 790 -1.00 -24.31 1.67
C GLY A 790 0.35 -24.28 0.93
N GLN A 791 0.99 -25.43 0.75
CA GLN A 791 2.27 -25.57 0.02
C GLN A 791 2.20 -25.18 -1.46
N TYR A 792 1.01 -25.24 -2.06
CA TYR A 792 0.77 -24.89 -3.47
C TYR A 792 -0.03 -23.59 -3.60
N THR A 793 -0.44 -22.99 -2.47
CA THR A 793 -1.44 -21.91 -2.42
C THR A 793 -2.69 -22.26 -3.24
N LYS A 794 -3.17 -23.48 -3.06
CA LYS A 794 -4.29 -24.04 -3.84
C LYS A 794 -5.44 -24.47 -2.93
N PHE A 795 -6.64 -24.07 -3.27
CA PHE A 795 -7.87 -24.69 -2.78
C PHE A 795 -8.28 -25.80 -3.76
N ASP A 796 -8.66 -26.96 -3.23
CA ASP A 796 -9.20 -28.10 -3.98
C ASP A 796 -10.58 -28.49 -3.39
N ASN A 797 -11.40 -29.20 -4.17
CA ASN A 797 -12.65 -29.77 -3.68
C ASN A 797 -12.40 -30.69 -2.47
N PHE A 798 -13.32 -30.67 -1.49
CA PHE A 798 -13.18 -31.49 -0.29
C PHE A 798 -13.53 -32.95 -0.58
N ALA A 799 -12.59 -33.85 -0.29
CA ALA A 799 -12.76 -35.30 -0.44
C ALA A 799 -12.84 -35.97 0.95
N GLY A 800 -13.85 -35.62 1.74
CA GLY A 800 -14.16 -36.32 2.99
C GLY A 800 -14.97 -37.59 2.74
N ALA A 801 -14.87 -38.58 3.63
CA ALA A 801 -15.67 -39.81 3.57
C ALA A 801 -17.15 -39.46 3.41
N GLN A 802 -17.78 -40.00 2.36
CA GLN A 802 -19.22 -39.93 2.14
C GLN A 802 -19.95 -40.29 3.44
N ASN A 803 -20.69 -39.34 4.00
CA ASN A 803 -21.74 -39.68 4.95
C ASN A 803 -22.83 -40.42 4.17
N PHE A 804 -22.71 -41.74 4.09
CA PHE A 804 -23.83 -42.64 3.92
C PHE A 804 -24.73 -42.55 5.16
N TYR A 805 -25.67 -41.61 5.12
CA TYR A 805 -26.99 -41.71 5.74
C TYR A 805 -27.90 -41.00 4.72
N GLY A 806 -28.75 -41.65 3.92
CA GLY A 806 -29.59 -42.79 4.26
C GLY A 806 -30.89 -42.32 4.92
N GLU A 807 -31.57 -41.34 4.32
CA GLU A 807 -33.00 -41.29 3.94
C GLU A 807 -33.40 -39.87 3.52
#